data_AF-A0A6G0XDA9-F1
#
_entry.id   AF-A0A6G0XDA9-F1
#
_cell.length_a   1.000
_cell.length_b   1.000
_cell.length_c   1.000
_cell.angle_alpha   90.00
_cell.angle_beta   90.00
_cell.angle_gamma   90.00
#
_symmetry.space_group_name_H-M   'P 1'
#
loop_
_entity.id
_entity.type
_entity.pdbx_description
1 polymer ?
#
loop_
_entity_poly.entity_id
_entity_poly.type
_entity_poly.pdbx_seq_one_letter_code
_entity_poly.pdbx_strand_id
1 'polypeptide(L)'
;MAALTNLQVLRLPYNHLSGPVPAWIGAMTSLKVLELTGNALTGSLPPSIIDNVELEELSLGENAITGDLPNSIKVLPLRVLDLHGNNLSGSIPPPLMRSSALVYLDLSENGFAGPLPSPIRLPSLVVFDVSFNRLNGSLPASLATWGRGESNAGSLLQVFDASFNDFVGNVPRDLDLLDRLATFSVQQNADVGGVIPPLPPTLLVHFSPEDAFGGANHSFTCPLPTLPSPASWGTFPCACPQALTTPTGACAACAPGFARINGTCSKCPAGSSSPGGDVEGCTACAEGTFANASGSSSCQLCPLGHTSSSASATSCSPCPPGTTSSPSGRCLSCERGFFSTDAGSTACNPCPAGTFASSFRSVACTPCPFASISNIGAVLCSPCGNSSTAFNATTCVARPRPGFGHDAFDAVAACPRGSFNNGSFAQCQPCPNGTASNLSEATACPECPLGTFSDHVGQTTCTLAPPGAWVGHVGAEIARMCPPGTYSAVAGAAACVRCPNGSIAPSMGAVACSGIPPGHVLQSAQWPHILVTIFHTVDERIVNEVAPQAFALARVQATKVHLVRAFDNRRESRDVLFGATQSMSYEMAVETAVSPLAIMEHLLDFLIYMDMLMVDKGAVLSTNATHLELLEPFAVDVAAPCAPGTYANGSVACIDCPAGTFSGREGTAACTKCPLKTRAAKPGAKKCRPCRANYFADATSTKCIECDLVSIDLSLLCAGAVVRLLCFVLPLLYAVWWYMASRHWLHGDPLAAPPLMDSFRNNGGHTVNTRPFPPPERILPSEIAM
;
A
#
# COMPACT_ATOMS: atom_id res chain seq x y z
N MET A 1 34.73 -17.48 0.08
CA MET A 1 33.83 -16.44 -0.49
C MET A 1 32.39 -16.53 0.02
N ALA A 2 31.96 -17.61 0.70
CA ALA A 2 30.62 -17.74 1.32
C ALA A 2 30.28 -16.74 2.46
N ALA A 3 31.08 -15.70 2.66
CA ALA A 3 30.92 -14.69 3.72
C ALA A 3 30.55 -13.30 3.16
N LEU A 4 30.44 -13.15 1.84
CA LEU A 4 30.14 -11.87 1.18
C LEU A 4 28.63 -11.72 0.94
N THR A 5 27.83 -11.79 2.01
CA THR A 5 26.35 -11.80 1.94
C THR A 5 25.75 -10.52 1.37
N ASN A 6 26.50 -9.41 1.37
CA ASN A 6 26.05 -8.11 0.83
C ASN A 6 26.46 -7.88 -0.64
N LEU A 7 27.15 -8.82 -1.28
CA LEU A 7 27.62 -8.65 -2.65
C LEU A 7 26.43 -8.68 -3.61
N GLN A 8 26.23 -7.59 -4.36
CA GLN A 8 25.10 -7.45 -5.31
C GLN A 8 25.50 -7.69 -6.76
N VAL A 9 26.74 -7.42 -7.13
CA VAL A 9 27.23 -7.51 -8.51
C VAL A 9 28.57 -8.20 -8.52
N LEU A 10 28.68 -9.29 -9.27
CA LEU A 10 29.93 -10.01 -9.53
C LEU A 10 30.10 -10.16 -11.05
N ARG A 11 31.07 -9.42 -11.61
CA ARG A 11 31.43 -9.49 -13.03
C ARG A 11 32.87 -9.91 -13.18
N LEU A 12 33.10 -11.07 -13.80
CA LEU A 12 34.42 -11.60 -14.14
C LEU A 12 34.46 -12.15 -15.58
N PRO A 13 33.87 -11.46 -16.59
CA PRO A 13 33.87 -11.97 -17.95
C PRO A 13 35.26 -12.00 -18.58
N TYR A 14 35.47 -12.85 -19.57
CA TYR A 14 36.70 -12.96 -20.36
C TYR A 14 37.96 -13.17 -19.53
N ASN A 15 37.89 -14.12 -18.59
CA ASN A 15 39.01 -14.55 -17.76
C ASN A 15 39.34 -16.03 -18.01
N HIS A 16 40.34 -16.55 -17.31
CA HIS A 16 40.74 -17.95 -17.36
C HIS A 16 40.23 -18.75 -16.15
N LEU A 17 39.08 -18.36 -15.58
CA LEU A 17 38.50 -19.08 -14.43
C LEU A 17 38.07 -20.47 -14.88
N SER A 18 38.41 -21.49 -14.09
CA SER A 18 38.16 -22.89 -14.43
C SER A 18 37.58 -23.67 -13.25
N GLY A 19 37.10 -24.89 -13.54
CA GLY A 19 36.35 -25.71 -12.58
C GLY A 19 34.85 -25.42 -12.59
N PRO A 20 34.07 -26.04 -11.69
CA PRO A 20 32.62 -25.90 -11.68
C PRO A 20 32.15 -24.57 -11.10
N VAL A 21 30.97 -24.12 -11.52
CA VAL A 21 30.26 -23.01 -10.85
C VAL A 21 30.00 -23.43 -9.40
N PRO A 22 30.59 -22.75 -8.41
CA PRO A 22 30.61 -23.27 -7.06
C PRO A 22 29.26 -23.08 -6.35
N ALA A 23 28.79 -24.12 -5.65
CA ALA A 23 27.48 -24.12 -4.98
C ALA A 23 27.31 -23.02 -3.92
N TRP A 24 28.40 -22.50 -3.36
CA TRP A 24 28.34 -21.39 -2.38
C TRP A 24 27.82 -20.09 -3.00
N ILE A 25 27.72 -19.98 -4.33
CA ILE A 25 27.10 -18.82 -4.97
C ILE A 25 25.63 -18.69 -4.58
N GLY A 26 24.95 -19.81 -4.26
CA GLY A 26 23.60 -19.83 -3.70
C GLY A 26 23.47 -19.15 -2.33
N ALA A 27 24.56 -19.06 -1.56
CA ALA A 27 24.56 -18.41 -0.25
C ALA A 27 24.68 -16.88 -0.33
N MET A 28 24.88 -16.31 -1.52
CA MET A 28 25.02 -14.87 -1.74
C MET A 28 23.65 -14.22 -2.00
N THR A 29 22.73 -14.33 -1.04
CA THR A 29 21.29 -14.02 -1.21
C THR A 29 20.96 -12.60 -1.71
N SER A 30 21.89 -11.64 -1.62
CA SER A 30 21.73 -10.28 -2.17
C SER A 30 22.30 -10.08 -3.58
N LEU A 31 22.82 -11.14 -4.21
CA LEU A 31 23.43 -11.07 -5.54
C LEU A 31 22.34 -10.90 -6.61
N LYS A 32 22.47 -9.81 -7.39
CA LYS A 32 21.56 -9.43 -8.47
C LYS A 32 22.12 -9.71 -9.86
N VAL A 33 23.44 -9.55 -10.01
CA VAL A 33 24.14 -9.73 -11.28
C VAL A 33 25.31 -10.68 -11.10
N LEU A 34 25.29 -11.77 -11.86
CA LEU A 34 26.39 -12.70 -11.99
C LEU A 34 26.79 -12.85 -13.47
N GLU A 35 27.96 -12.32 -13.81
CA GLU A 35 28.50 -12.35 -15.17
C GLU A 35 29.86 -13.05 -15.19
N LEU A 36 29.92 -14.24 -15.78
CA LEU A 36 31.13 -15.07 -15.91
C LEU A 36 31.36 -15.52 -17.37
N THR A 37 30.80 -14.79 -18.34
CA THR A 37 30.93 -15.08 -19.78
C THR A 37 32.39 -15.20 -20.21
N GLY A 38 32.73 -16.09 -21.14
CA GLY A 38 34.08 -16.19 -21.70
C GLY A 38 35.12 -16.70 -20.71
N ASN A 39 34.80 -17.79 -19.99
CA ASN A 39 35.70 -18.45 -19.05
C ASN A 39 35.87 -19.95 -19.41
N ALA A 40 36.60 -20.70 -18.59
CA ALA A 40 36.79 -22.14 -18.74
C ALA A 40 36.00 -22.93 -17.67
N LEU A 41 34.81 -22.46 -17.30
CA LEU A 41 33.96 -23.10 -16.29
C LEU A 41 33.37 -24.41 -16.84
N THR A 42 33.25 -25.42 -15.97
CA THR A 42 32.85 -26.79 -16.33
C THR A 42 31.75 -27.32 -15.41
N GLY A 43 31.33 -28.58 -15.57
CA GLY A 43 30.31 -29.19 -14.71
C GLY A 43 28.91 -28.64 -14.95
N SER A 44 27.96 -28.97 -14.08
CA SER A 44 26.57 -28.52 -14.18
C SER A 44 26.30 -27.27 -13.35
N LEU A 45 25.25 -26.52 -13.72
CA LEU A 45 24.70 -25.47 -12.88
C LEU A 45 24.34 -26.03 -11.48
N PRO A 46 24.86 -25.46 -10.39
CA PRO A 46 24.56 -25.96 -9.05
C PRO A 46 23.08 -25.71 -8.71
N PRO A 47 22.36 -26.69 -8.15
CA PRO A 47 20.95 -26.50 -7.79
C PRO A 47 20.71 -25.32 -6.84
N SER A 48 21.69 -24.99 -5.98
CA SER A 48 21.63 -23.87 -5.04
C SER A 48 21.61 -22.50 -5.71
N ILE A 49 21.81 -22.41 -7.04
CA ILE A 49 21.68 -21.12 -7.74
C ILE A 49 20.29 -20.51 -7.56
N ILE A 50 19.27 -21.35 -7.34
CA ILE A 50 17.88 -20.93 -7.07
C ILE A 50 17.70 -20.23 -5.73
N ASP A 51 18.65 -20.39 -4.80
CA ASP A 51 18.57 -19.79 -3.46
C ASP A 51 18.85 -18.28 -3.50
N ASN A 52 19.38 -17.76 -4.62
CA ASN A 52 19.56 -16.33 -4.86
C ASN A 52 18.25 -15.66 -5.30
N VAL A 53 17.34 -15.44 -4.35
CA VAL A 53 16.01 -14.88 -4.60
C VAL A 53 16.01 -13.47 -5.23
N GLU A 54 17.15 -12.78 -5.27
CA GLU A 54 17.31 -11.46 -5.91
C GLU A 54 18.03 -11.48 -7.27
N LEU A 55 18.42 -12.64 -7.80
CA LEU A 55 19.22 -12.71 -9.03
C LEU A 55 18.41 -12.30 -10.27
N GLU A 56 18.77 -11.17 -10.88
CA GLU A 56 18.13 -10.58 -12.05
C GLU A 56 18.88 -10.89 -13.36
N GLU A 57 20.20 -11.05 -13.31
CA GLU A 57 21.06 -11.30 -14.47
C GLU A 57 22.01 -12.47 -14.19
N LEU A 58 21.92 -13.49 -15.04
CA LEU A 58 22.80 -14.65 -15.03
C LEU A 58 23.40 -14.84 -16.43
N SER A 59 24.67 -14.52 -16.57
CA SER A 59 25.42 -14.63 -17.83
C SER A 59 26.61 -15.56 -17.65
N LEU A 60 26.54 -16.73 -18.28
CA LEU A 60 27.55 -17.79 -18.25
C LEU A 60 27.95 -18.24 -19.67
N GLY A 61 27.74 -17.39 -20.67
CA GLY A 61 28.03 -17.69 -22.06
C GLY A 61 29.51 -18.02 -22.31
N GLU A 62 29.84 -18.64 -23.44
CA GLU A 62 31.21 -19.02 -23.81
C GLU A 62 31.98 -19.74 -22.67
N ASN A 63 31.44 -20.86 -22.20
CA ASN A 63 32.05 -21.71 -21.18
C ASN A 63 31.92 -23.20 -21.60
N ALA A 64 32.31 -24.13 -20.72
CA ALA A 64 32.17 -25.57 -20.93
C ALA A 64 31.19 -26.21 -19.94
N ILE A 65 30.10 -25.50 -19.60
CA ILE A 65 29.06 -25.99 -18.69
C ILE A 65 28.27 -27.11 -19.37
N THR A 66 27.89 -28.13 -18.61
CA THR A 66 27.27 -29.37 -19.07
C THR A 66 26.01 -29.71 -18.28
N GLY A 67 25.25 -30.70 -18.76
CA GLY A 67 24.04 -31.18 -18.09
C GLY A 67 22.80 -30.38 -18.45
N ASP A 68 21.70 -30.68 -17.76
CA ASP A 68 20.39 -30.14 -18.08
C ASP A 68 20.09 -28.86 -17.27
N LEU A 69 19.24 -28.00 -17.83
CA LEU A 69 18.76 -26.82 -17.11
C LEU A 69 17.73 -27.24 -16.03
N PRO A 70 17.91 -26.87 -14.75
CA PRO A 70 17.02 -27.32 -13.69
C PRO A 70 15.62 -26.70 -13.82
N ASN A 71 14.56 -27.50 -13.63
CA ASN A 71 13.16 -27.04 -13.65
C ASN A 71 12.88 -25.89 -12.67
N SER A 72 13.65 -25.81 -11.59
CA SER A 72 13.52 -24.79 -10.54
C SER A 72 14.04 -23.40 -10.94
N ILE A 73 14.63 -23.23 -12.14
CA ILE A 73 15.19 -21.94 -12.58
C ILE A 73 14.16 -20.80 -12.65
N LYS A 74 12.85 -21.13 -12.79
CA LYS A 74 11.75 -20.14 -12.78
C LYS A 74 11.63 -19.39 -11.43
N VAL A 75 12.13 -19.96 -10.34
CA VAL A 75 12.02 -19.34 -9.00
C VAL A 75 12.81 -18.03 -8.91
N LEU A 76 13.81 -17.86 -9.78
CA LEU A 76 14.63 -16.66 -9.83
C LEU A 76 13.93 -15.52 -10.58
N PRO A 77 14.05 -14.26 -10.14
CA PRO A 77 13.48 -13.10 -10.81
C PRO A 77 14.32 -12.66 -12.03
N LEU A 78 14.78 -13.61 -12.85
CA LEU A 78 15.68 -13.35 -13.98
C LEU A 78 15.02 -12.47 -15.04
N ARG A 79 15.74 -11.42 -15.42
CA ARG A 79 15.48 -10.54 -16.55
C ARG A 79 16.39 -10.86 -17.73
N VAL A 80 17.63 -11.26 -17.46
CA VAL A 80 18.62 -11.66 -18.46
C VAL A 80 19.14 -13.05 -18.10
N LEU A 81 18.98 -13.99 -19.03
CA LEU A 81 19.61 -15.31 -18.97
C LEU A 81 20.38 -15.54 -20.25
N ASP A 82 21.71 -15.57 -20.13
CA ASP A 82 22.63 -15.81 -21.24
C ASP A 82 23.48 -17.04 -20.92
N LEU A 83 23.25 -18.11 -21.68
CA LEU A 83 23.95 -19.39 -21.56
C LEU A 83 24.57 -19.83 -22.90
N HIS A 84 24.75 -18.91 -23.85
CA HIS A 84 25.22 -19.27 -25.19
C HIS A 84 26.60 -19.95 -25.19
N GLY A 85 26.92 -20.74 -26.21
CA GLY A 85 28.27 -21.29 -26.38
C GLY A 85 28.71 -22.17 -25.20
N ASN A 86 27.85 -23.10 -24.79
CA ASN A 86 28.12 -24.08 -23.73
C ASN A 86 27.84 -25.51 -24.25
N ASN A 87 27.97 -26.51 -23.38
CA ASN A 87 27.68 -27.91 -23.71
C ASN A 87 26.46 -28.42 -22.91
N LEU A 88 25.47 -27.57 -22.70
CA LEU A 88 24.21 -27.92 -22.03
C LEU A 88 23.38 -28.85 -22.90
N SER A 89 22.57 -29.69 -22.27
CA SER A 89 21.78 -30.73 -22.95
C SER A 89 20.34 -30.80 -22.42
N GLY A 90 19.60 -31.82 -22.88
CA GLY A 90 18.23 -32.08 -22.45
C GLY A 90 17.23 -31.12 -23.08
N SER A 91 16.02 -31.10 -22.53
CA SER A 91 14.95 -30.22 -22.99
C SER A 91 14.94 -28.90 -22.23
N ILE A 92 14.56 -27.81 -22.90
CA ILE A 92 14.30 -26.52 -22.24
C ILE A 92 13.15 -26.72 -21.22
N PRO A 93 13.32 -26.34 -19.94
CA PRO A 93 12.33 -26.62 -18.91
C PRO A 93 11.08 -25.75 -19.10
N PRO A 94 9.85 -26.32 -19.09
CA PRO A 94 8.61 -25.57 -19.28
C PRO A 94 8.41 -24.37 -18.33
N PRO A 95 8.86 -24.39 -17.07
CA PRO A 95 8.80 -23.23 -16.19
C PRO A 95 9.53 -21.99 -16.73
N LEU A 96 10.66 -22.15 -17.42
CA LEU A 96 11.43 -21.02 -17.98
C LEU A 96 10.61 -20.26 -19.04
N MET A 97 9.86 -21.00 -19.87
CA MET A 97 8.98 -20.45 -20.91
C MET A 97 7.72 -19.75 -20.37
N ARG A 98 7.59 -19.61 -19.05
CA ARG A 98 6.47 -18.92 -18.37
C ARG A 98 6.95 -17.83 -17.42
N SER A 99 8.17 -17.32 -17.60
CA SER A 99 8.69 -16.20 -16.83
C SER A 99 8.00 -14.90 -17.23
N SER A 100 7.51 -14.13 -16.26
CA SER A 100 6.97 -12.79 -16.48
C SER A 100 8.04 -11.71 -16.55
N ALA A 101 9.26 -11.99 -16.08
CA ALA A 101 10.33 -11.01 -15.92
C ALA A 101 11.39 -11.06 -17.03
N LEU A 102 11.56 -12.20 -17.73
CA LEU A 102 12.59 -12.36 -18.75
C LEU A 102 12.41 -11.38 -19.91
N VAL A 103 13.50 -10.69 -20.24
CA VAL A 103 13.64 -9.72 -21.33
C VAL A 103 14.61 -10.24 -22.39
N TYR A 104 15.70 -10.87 -21.97
CA TYR A 104 16.73 -11.45 -22.84
C TYR A 104 16.94 -12.91 -22.47
N LEU A 105 16.78 -13.79 -23.46
CA LEU A 105 17.03 -15.22 -23.31
C LEU A 105 17.87 -15.72 -24.49
N ASP A 106 19.09 -16.11 -24.19
CA ASP A 106 20.02 -16.68 -25.16
C ASP A 106 20.50 -18.04 -24.70
N LEU A 107 20.11 -19.06 -25.46
CA LEU A 107 20.45 -20.47 -25.26
C LEU A 107 21.19 -21.02 -26.49
N SER A 108 21.68 -20.15 -27.36
CA SER A 108 22.28 -20.54 -28.63
C SER A 108 23.58 -21.35 -28.43
N GLU A 109 24.02 -22.05 -29.46
CA GLU A 109 25.27 -22.81 -29.45
C GLU A 109 25.38 -23.78 -28.25
N ASN A 110 24.39 -24.65 -28.10
CA ASN A 110 24.31 -25.67 -27.06
C ASN A 110 23.82 -27.01 -27.65
N GLY A 111 23.56 -27.99 -26.78
CA GLY A 111 23.03 -29.30 -27.14
C GLY A 111 21.56 -29.53 -26.76
N PHE A 112 20.76 -28.48 -26.62
CA PHE A 112 19.33 -28.63 -26.26
C PHE A 112 18.57 -29.38 -27.34
N ALA A 113 17.68 -30.28 -26.92
CA ALA A 113 16.92 -31.16 -27.80
C ALA A 113 15.44 -31.27 -27.39
N GLY A 114 14.62 -31.74 -28.33
CA GLY A 114 13.15 -31.81 -28.15
C GLY A 114 12.44 -30.51 -28.55
N PRO A 115 11.11 -30.44 -28.37
CA PRO A 115 10.34 -29.29 -28.80
C PRO A 115 10.41 -28.12 -27.83
N LEU A 116 10.17 -26.92 -28.35
CA LEU A 116 9.94 -25.73 -27.51
C LEU A 116 8.72 -25.97 -26.60
N PRO A 117 8.82 -25.76 -25.27
CA PRO A 117 7.73 -26.05 -24.35
C PRO A 117 6.48 -25.19 -24.56
N SER A 118 5.35 -25.80 -24.88
CA SER A 118 4.04 -25.10 -24.98
C SER A 118 3.19 -25.26 -23.70
N PRO A 119 2.41 -24.26 -23.28
CA PRO A 119 2.31 -22.90 -23.84
C PRO A 119 3.49 -22.01 -23.41
N ILE A 120 3.94 -21.16 -24.33
CA ILE A 120 4.96 -20.13 -24.09
C ILE A 120 4.25 -18.83 -23.69
N ARG A 121 4.66 -18.24 -22.57
CA ARG A 121 4.13 -16.98 -22.04
C ARG A 121 5.25 -16.15 -21.44
N LEU A 122 5.83 -15.32 -22.29
CA LEU A 122 7.00 -14.50 -21.99
C LEU A 122 6.67 -13.02 -22.30
N PRO A 123 5.87 -12.35 -21.45
CA PRO A 123 5.26 -11.07 -21.78
C PRO A 123 6.27 -9.92 -21.93
N SER A 124 7.44 -10.05 -21.32
CA SER A 124 8.48 -9.03 -21.28
C SER A 124 9.62 -9.27 -22.28
N LEU A 125 9.57 -10.36 -23.05
CA LEU A 125 10.69 -10.85 -23.85
C LEU A 125 10.91 -10.00 -25.11
N VAL A 126 12.17 -9.64 -25.34
CA VAL A 126 12.63 -8.82 -26.45
C VAL A 126 13.55 -9.62 -27.37
N VAL A 127 14.46 -10.41 -26.80
CA VAL A 127 15.40 -11.26 -27.55
C VAL A 127 15.20 -12.69 -27.12
N PHE A 128 15.01 -13.57 -28.11
CA PHE A 128 15.03 -15.00 -27.92
C PHE A 128 15.90 -15.66 -28.98
N ASP A 129 17.04 -16.19 -28.55
CA ASP A 129 17.97 -16.92 -29.41
C ASP A 129 18.10 -18.36 -28.90
N VAL A 130 17.78 -19.31 -29.78
CA VAL A 130 17.97 -20.75 -29.58
C VAL A 130 18.72 -21.38 -30.73
N SER A 131 19.41 -20.57 -31.53
CA SER A 131 20.13 -21.03 -32.71
C SER A 131 21.23 -22.03 -32.36
N PHE A 132 21.67 -22.84 -33.32
CA PHE A 132 22.73 -23.84 -33.12
C PHE A 132 22.45 -24.80 -31.96
N ASN A 133 21.29 -25.44 -32.00
CA ASN A 133 20.88 -26.49 -31.06
C ASN A 133 20.34 -27.71 -31.84
N ARG A 134 19.71 -28.67 -31.15
CA ARG A 134 19.06 -29.86 -31.73
C ARG A 134 17.55 -29.88 -31.43
N LEU A 135 16.95 -28.69 -31.34
CA LEU A 135 15.53 -28.53 -31.03
C LEU A 135 14.69 -28.95 -32.23
N ASN A 136 13.56 -29.60 -31.97
CA ASN A 136 12.71 -30.16 -33.02
C ASN A 136 11.23 -29.80 -32.85
N GLY A 137 10.37 -30.40 -33.67
CA GLY A 137 8.94 -30.09 -33.66
C GLY A 137 8.63 -28.81 -34.43
N SER A 138 7.45 -28.25 -34.21
CA SER A 138 6.99 -27.06 -34.94
C SER A 138 7.38 -25.76 -34.26
N LEU A 139 7.69 -24.74 -35.07
CA LEU A 139 7.78 -23.38 -34.58
C LEU A 139 6.46 -22.93 -33.90
N PRO A 140 6.52 -22.08 -32.86
CA PRO A 140 5.33 -21.66 -32.13
C PRO A 140 4.41 -20.82 -33.01
N ALA A 141 3.17 -21.27 -33.23
CA ALA A 141 2.19 -20.57 -34.08
C ALA A 141 1.59 -19.30 -33.44
N SER A 142 2.07 -18.90 -32.25
CA SER A 142 1.45 -17.89 -31.40
C SER A 142 2.46 -16.88 -30.86
N LEU A 143 3.51 -16.56 -31.63
CA LEU A 143 4.57 -15.60 -31.26
C LEU A 143 3.98 -14.22 -30.90
N ALA A 144 2.92 -13.78 -31.60
CA ALA A 144 2.25 -12.51 -31.35
C ALA A 144 1.51 -12.46 -30.00
N THR A 145 1.26 -13.63 -29.39
CA THR A 145 0.51 -13.74 -28.13
C THR A 145 1.39 -13.89 -26.89
N TRP A 146 2.71 -14.04 -27.03
CA TRP A 146 3.62 -14.19 -25.89
C TRP A 146 3.57 -12.99 -24.93
N GLY A 147 3.25 -11.81 -25.47
CA GLY A 147 2.96 -10.54 -24.78
C GLY A 147 1.63 -10.44 -24.04
N ARG A 148 0.64 -11.29 -24.33
CA ARG A 148 -0.73 -11.15 -23.80
C ARG A 148 -0.82 -11.64 -22.35
N GLY A 149 -0.36 -10.79 -21.43
CA GLY A 149 -0.78 -10.73 -20.03
C GLY A 149 -2.14 -10.04 -19.87
N GLU A 150 -2.47 -9.65 -18.63
CA GLU A 150 -3.72 -8.93 -18.25
C GLU A 150 -3.89 -7.55 -18.92
N SER A 151 -2.91 -7.07 -19.69
CA SER A 151 -2.80 -5.67 -20.14
C SER A 151 -3.15 -5.41 -21.62
N ASN A 152 -3.63 -6.39 -22.40
CA ASN A 152 -3.94 -6.23 -23.84
C ASN A 152 -2.78 -5.70 -24.72
N ALA A 153 -1.55 -5.62 -24.22
CA ALA A 153 -0.38 -5.22 -25.00
C ALA A 153 0.11 -6.39 -25.89
N GLY A 154 0.48 -6.09 -27.15
CA GLY A 154 1.06 -7.07 -28.08
C GLY A 154 2.45 -7.56 -27.64
N SER A 155 3.02 -8.51 -28.40
CA SER A 155 4.37 -9.05 -28.12
C SER A 155 5.46 -7.97 -28.20
N LEU A 156 6.43 -8.02 -27.27
CA LEU A 156 7.59 -7.12 -27.23
C LEU A 156 8.79 -7.65 -28.02
N LEU A 157 8.65 -8.82 -28.63
CA LEU A 157 9.71 -9.55 -29.31
C LEU A 157 10.28 -8.74 -30.49
N GLN A 158 11.60 -8.56 -30.48
CA GLN A 158 12.36 -7.87 -31.53
C GLN A 158 13.26 -8.84 -32.30
N VAL A 159 13.84 -9.82 -31.61
CA VAL A 159 14.74 -10.81 -32.20
C VAL A 159 14.23 -12.20 -31.85
N PHE A 160 14.00 -13.01 -32.88
CA PHE A 160 13.75 -14.43 -32.76
C PHE A 160 14.67 -15.19 -33.71
N ASP A 161 15.67 -15.86 -33.15
CA ASP A 161 16.56 -16.73 -33.91
C ASP A 161 16.39 -18.19 -33.48
N ALA A 162 15.91 -19.00 -34.41
CA ALA A 162 15.73 -20.44 -34.27
C ALA A 162 16.45 -21.20 -35.39
N SER A 163 17.49 -20.59 -35.96
CA SER A 163 18.30 -21.19 -37.01
C SER A 163 19.17 -22.35 -36.54
N PHE A 164 19.69 -23.17 -37.47
CA PHE A 164 20.59 -24.29 -37.16
C PHE A 164 20.02 -25.22 -36.08
N ASN A 165 18.82 -25.75 -36.34
CA ASN A 165 18.08 -26.67 -35.46
C ASN A 165 17.40 -27.75 -36.31
N ASP A 166 16.56 -28.59 -35.69
CA ASP A 166 15.79 -29.66 -36.35
C ASP A 166 14.28 -29.31 -36.44
N PHE A 167 13.92 -28.03 -36.51
CA PHE A 167 12.50 -27.62 -36.60
C PHE A 167 11.87 -28.02 -37.93
N VAL A 168 10.56 -28.27 -37.90
CA VAL A 168 9.74 -28.66 -39.05
C VAL A 168 8.42 -27.87 -39.09
N GLY A 169 7.70 -27.93 -40.21
CA GLY A 169 6.37 -27.33 -40.34
C GLY A 169 6.40 -25.93 -40.93
N ASN A 170 5.34 -25.14 -40.69
CA ASN A 170 5.18 -23.86 -41.36
C ASN A 170 5.77 -22.71 -40.54
N VAL A 171 6.26 -21.69 -41.25
CA VAL A 171 6.52 -20.36 -40.65
C VAL A 171 5.23 -19.85 -39.95
N PRO A 172 5.33 -19.32 -38.72
CA PRO A 172 4.17 -18.82 -37.98
C PRO A 172 3.39 -17.77 -38.77
N ARG A 173 2.06 -17.88 -38.80
CA ARG A 173 1.21 -16.98 -39.61
C ARG A 173 1.03 -15.60 -39.00
N ASP A 174 1.29 -15.46 -37.71
CA ASP A 174 1.10 -14.25 -36.92
C ASP A 174 2.34 -13.33 -36.88
N LEU A 175 3.34 -13.58 -37.74
CA LEU A 175 4.50 -12.70 -37.89
C LEU A 175 4.12 -11.29 -38.34
N ASP A 176 3.01 -11.15 -39.08
CA ASP A 176 2.45 -9.87 -39.51
C ASP A 176 1.96 -9.01 -38.33
N LEU A 177 1.68 -9.62 -37.19
CA LEU A 177 1.22 -8.95 -35.96
C LEU A 177 2.38 -8.54 -35.02
N LEU A 178 3.63 -8.87 -35.36
CA LEU A 178 4.80 -8.56 -34.56
C LEU A 178 5.45 -7.25 -35.02
N ASP A 179 4.80 -6.13 -34.72
CA ASP A 179 5.22 -4.78 -35.17
C ASP A 179 6.64 -4.38 -34.75
N ARG A 180 7.19 -5.04 -33.72
CA ARG A 180 8.52 -4.76 -33.18
C ARG A 180 9.60 -5.71 -33.68
N LEU A 181 9.22 -6.75 -34.42
CA LEU A 181 10.16 -7.75 -34.89
C LEU A 181 11.10 -7.12 -35.91
N ALA A 182 12.38 -7.08 -35.55
CA ALA A 182 13.47 -6.58 -36.35
C ALA A 182 14.20 -7.74 -37.03
N THR A 183 14.34 -8.87 -36.34
CA THR A 183 15.08 -10.04 -36.83
C THR A 183 14.27 -11.32 -36.60
N PHE A 184 14.10 -12.08 -37.68
CA PHE A 184 13.52 -13.42 -37.66
C PHE A 184 14.39 -14.34 -38.49
N SER A 185 14.91 -15.40 -37.87
CA SER A 185 15.84 -16.34 -38.51
C SER A 185 15.43 -17.78 -38.21
N VAL A 186 15.30 -18.56 -39.27
CA VAL A 186 14.95 -20.00 -39.25
C VAL A 186 15.78 -20.79 -40.26
N GLN A 187 16.90 -20.22 -40.72
CA GLN A 187 17.81 -20.87 -41.68
C GLN A 187 18.33 -22.21 -41.15
N GLN A 188 18.71 -23.11 -42.06
CA GLN A 188 19.24 -24.44 -41.73
C GLN A 188 18.43 -25.19 -40.65
N ASN A 189 17.15 -25.44 -40.97
CA ASN A 189 16.28 -26.34 -40.20
C ASN A 189 15.89 -27.57 -41.03
N ALA A 190 15.31 -28.58 -40.39
CA ALA A 190 15.01 -29.86 -41.04
C ALA A 190 13.94 -29.78 -42.15
N ASP A 191 12.81 -29.11 -41.91
CA ASP A 191 11.72 -28.95 -42.90
C ASP A 191 10.79 -27.76 -42.55
N VAL A 192 11.36 -26.55 -42.43
CA VAL A 192 10.58 -25.32 -42.20
C VAL A 192 10.18 -24.70 -43.54
N GLY A 193 8.87 -24.61 -43.82
CA GLY A 193 8.35 -24.11 -45.09
C GLY A 193 7.01 -23.38 -44.98
N GLY A 194 6.18 -23.52 -46.01
CA GLY A 194 4.85 -22.89 -46.09
C GLY A 194 4.85 -21.52 -46.79
N VAL A 195 3.73 -20.81 -46.66
CA VAL A 195 3.56 -19.47 -47.23
C VAL A 195 4.12 -18.45 -46.26
N ILE A 196 5.12 -17.68 -46.69
CA ILE A 196 5.63 -16.55 -45.93
C ILE A 196 4.46 -15.54 -45.77
N PRO A 197 4.00 -15.24 -44.54
CA PRO A 197 2.95 -14.25 -44.32
C PRO A 197 3.44 -12.85 -44.68
N PRO A 198 2.54 -11.86 -44.82
CA PRO A 198 2.93 -10.46 -44.94
C PRO A 198 3.90 -10.09 -43.80
N LEU A 199 5.07 -9.57 -44.13
CA LEU A 199 6.06 -9.22 -43.12
C LEU A 199 5.84 -7.77 -42.65
N PRO A 200 6.08 -7.45 -41.37
CA PRO A 200 6.06 -6.08 -40.91
C PRO A 200 7.17 -5.29 -41.63
N PRO A 201 6.95 -3.99 -41.95
CA PRO A 201 7.87 -3.19 -42.76
C PRO A 201 9.26 -2.98 -42.13
N THR A 202 9.41 -3.30 -40.85
CA THR A 202 10.65 -3.21 -40.07
C THR A 202 11.49 -4.49 -40.08
N LEU A 203 10.99 -5.58 -40.67
CA LEU A 203 11.63 -6.89 -40.55
C LEU A 203 12.79 -7.07 -41.54
N LEU A 204 14.00 -7.26 -41.02
CA LEU A 204 15.14 -7.77 -41.77
C LEU A 204 15.09 -9.30 -41.75
N VAL A 205 14.79 -9.90 -42.90
CA VAL A 205 14.84 -11.36 -43.04
C VAL A 205 16.15 -11.77 -43.70
N HIS A 206 16.95 -12.55 -42.98
CA HIS A 206 18.15 -13.17 -43.52
C HIS A 206 17.79 -14.57 -44.03
N PHE A 207 17.65 -14.72 -45.35
CA PHE A 207 17.67 -16.01 -46.02
C PHE A 207 19.01 -16.17 -46.72
N SER A 208 19.75 -17.25 -46.45
CA SER A 208 20.96 -17.58 -47.22
C SER A 208 20.58 -18.28 -48.53
N PRO A 209 21.15 -17.89 -49.68
CA PRO A 209 20.91 -18.55 -50.98
C PRO A 209 21.37 -20.01 -51.07
N GLU A 210 22.20 -20.49 -50.13
CA GLU A 210 22.74 -21.85 -50.17
C GLU A 210 21.71 -22.94 -49.80
N ASP A 211 20.67 -22.57 -49.05
CA ASP A 211 19.54 -23.46 -48.70
C ASP A 211 18.63 -23.76 -49.92
N ALA A 212 18.88 -23.12 -51.08
CA ALA A 212 18.20 -23.41 -52.35
C ALA A 212 18.92 -24.44 -53.25
N PHE A 213 20.17 -24.82 -52.93
CA PHE A 213 21.00 -25.65 -53.82
C PHE A 213 21.51 -26.96 -53.21
N GLY A 214 21.11 -27.30 -51.98
CA GLY A 214 21.52 -28.53 -51.30
C GLY A 214 20.39 -29.53 -51.07
N GLY A 215 19.97 -30.26 -52.10
CA GLY A 215 19.15 -31.47 -51.95
C GLY A 215 17.74 -31.39 -52.51
N ALA A 216 17.44 -32.30 -53.43
CA ALA A 216 16.16 -32.41 -54.12
C ALA A 216 15.02 -32.75 -53.14
N ASN A 217 14.22 -31.74 -52.70
CA ASN A 217 12.79 -31.90 -52.36
C ASN A 217 12.01 -30.65 -51.86
N HIS A 218 12.38 -29.41 -52.23
CA HIS A 218 11.56 -28.25 -51.84
C HIS A 218 10.92 -27.57 -53.07
N SER A 219 9.60 -27.71 -53.21
CA SER A 219 8.81 -27.13 -54.30
C SER A 219 8.20 -25.78 -53.87
N PHE A 220 8.74 -24.66 -54.37
CA PHE A 220 8.03 -23.38 -54.32
C PHE A 220 7.16 -23.21 -55.56
N THR A 221 5.88 -22.87 -55.37
CA THR A 221 4.92 -22.58 -56.44
C THR A 221 4.88 -21.08 -56.75
N CYS A 222 4.94 -20.72 -58.04
CA CYS A 222 4.91 -19.34 -58.55
C CYS A 222 3.47 -18.79 -58.72
N PRO A 223 3.28 -17.46 -58.74
CA PRO A 223 4.29 -16.39 -58.73
C PRO A 223 4.65 -15.85 -57.33
N LEU A 224 5.91 -15.41 -57.18
CA LEU A 224 6.39 -14.69 -56.00
C LEU A 224 5.85 -13.25 -55.96
N PRO A 225 5.56 -12.69 -54.77
CA PRO A 225 5.19 -11.29 -54.63
C PRO A 225 6.39 -10.37 -54.91
N THR A 226 6.10 -9.19 -55.46
CA THR A 226 7.07 -8.17 -55.90
C THR A 226 7.93 -7.66 -54.75
N LEU A 227 9.25 -7.93 -54.79
CA LEU A 227 10.26 -7.40 -53.88
C LEU A 227 10.73 -5.99 -54.27
N PRO A 228 11.10 -5.12 -53.31
CA PRO A 228 11.74 -3.85 -53.59
C PRO A 228 13.24 -4.05 -53.88
N SER A 229 13.62 -3.80 -55.13
CA SER A 229 14.96 -3.68 -55.71
C SER A 229 15.73 -4.97 -56.09
N PRO A 230 16.46 -4.98 -57.23
CA PRO A 230 16.82 -6.21 -57.95
C PRO A 230 18.33 -6.50 -57.97
N ALA A 231 19.09 -6.12 -56.94
CA ALA A 231 20.55 -6.09 -57.07
C ALA A 231 21.30 -7.43 -56.84
N SER A 232 20.63 -8.56 -56.56
CA SER A 232 21.35 -9.81 -56.25
C SER A 232 20.70 -11.11 -56.74
N TRP A 233 19.61 -11.06 -57.51
CA TRP A 233 18.91 -12.26 -57.96
C TRP A 233 19.19 -12.49 -59.45
N GLY A 234 20.05 -13.47 -59.75
CA GLY A 234 20.37 -13.88 -61.12
C GLY A 234 19.12 -14.34 -61.90
N THR A 235 19.21 -14.30 -63.22
CA THR A 235 18.16 -14.75 -64.15
C THR A 235 17.99 -16.28 -64.11
N PHE A 236 16.77 -16.76 -63.89
CA PHE A 236 16.43 -18.19 -63.95
C PHE A 236 15.86 -18.57 -65.34
N PRO A 237 16.31 -19.67 -65.97
CA PRO A 237 15.68 -20.20 -67.19
C PRO A 237 14.55 -21.19 -66.84
N CYS A 238 13.34 -20.93 -67.31
CA CYS A 238 12.24 -21.90 -67.27
C CYS A 238 12.01 -22.49 -68.68
N ALA A 239 11.97 -23.82 -68.81
CA ALA A 239 11.62 -24.51 -70.05
C ALA A 239 10.11 -24.81 -70.10
N CYS A 240 9.41 -24.39 -71.16
CA CYS A 240 8.01 -24.75 -71.40
C CYS A 240 7.88 -26.01 -72.27
N PRO A 241 7.01 -26.98 -71.92
CA PRO A 241 6.51 -27.97 -72.87
C PRO A 241 5.63 -27.29 -73.93
N GLN A 242 5.61 -27.88 -75.13
CA GLN A 242 5.21 -27.23 -76.38
C GLN A 242 3.78 -26.67 -76.42
N ALA A 243 3.68 -25.56 -77.17
CA ALA A 243 2.50 -24.86 -77.69
C ALA A 243 1.95 -23.71 -76.82
N LEU A 244 2.62 -22.55 -76.89
CA LEU A 244 2.07 -21.19 -77.06
C LEU A 244 3.25 -20.18 -77.09
N THR A 245 3.84 -19.92 -78.27
CA THR A 245 4.91 -18.91 -78.42
C THR A 245 4.35 -17.58 -78.91
N THR A 246 4.67 -16.50 -78.21
CA THR A 246 4.63 -15.13 -78.77
C THR A 246 5.92 -14.84 -79.54
N PRO A 247 5.99 -13.78 -80.38
CA PRO A 247 7.18 -13.46 -81.20
C PRO A 247 8.46 -13.19 -80.38
N THR A 248 8.36 -13.06 -79.05
CA THR A 248 9.47 -12.84 -78.12
C THR A 248 9.88 -14.10 -77.35
N GLY A 249 9.30 -15.26 -77.65
CA GLY A 249 9.67 -16.53 -76.99
C GLY A 249 9.14 -16.72 -75.57
N ALA A 250 8.24 -15.85 -75.09
CA ALA A 250 7.55 -16.04 -73.80
C ALA A 250 6.25 -16.85 -73.98
N CYS A 251 6.01 -17.80 -73.08
CA CYS A 251 4.79 -18.60 -73.03
C CYS A 251 3.60 -17.70 -72.70
N ALA A 252 2.60 -17.61 -73.58
CA ALA A 252 1.38 -16.86 -73.30
C ALA A 252 0.45 -17.70 -72.40
N ALA A 253 0.71 -17.67 -71.10
CA ALA A 253 -0.18 -18.24 -70.10
C ALA A 253 -1.54 -17.53 -70.14
N CYS A 254 -2.64 -18.27 -70.05
CA CYS A 254 -3.95 -17.64 -69.84
C CYS A 254 -3.90 -16.81 -68.56
N ALA A 255 -4.41 -15.57 -68.57
CA ALA A 255 -4.44 -14.73 -67.38
C ALA A 255 -5.30 -15.39 -66.26
N PRO A 256 -5.02 -15.12 -64.97
CA PRO A 256 -5.86 -15.58 -63.86
C PRO A 256 -7.35 -15.27 -64.10
N GLY A 257 -8.22 -16.24 -63.84
CA GLY A 257 -9.64 -16.18 -64.21
C GLY A 257 -9.97 -16.70 -65.62
N PHE A 258 -8.97 -17.10 -66.41
CA PHE A 258 -9.12 -17.79 -67.70
C PHE A 258 -8.44 -19.17 -67.65
N ALA A 259 -8.99 -20.14 -68.37
CA ALA A 259 -8.46 -21.50 -68.48
C ALA A 259 -8.35 -21.93 -69.95
N ARG A 260 -7.48 -22.90 -70.24
CA ARG A 260 -7.28 -23.46 -71.57
C ARG A 260 -8.41 -24.45 -71.87
N ILE A 261 -9.40 -24.00 -72.63
CA ILE A 261 -10.55 -24.80 -73.07
C ILE A 261 -10.46 -24.92 -74.59
N ASN A 262 -10.33 -26.14 -75.11
CA ASN A 262 -10.15 -26.41 -76.55
C ASN A 262 -9.02 -25.59 -77.21
N GLY A 263 -7.89 -25.39 -76.51
CA GLY A 263 -6.73 -24.68 -77.04
C GLY A 263 -6.84 -23.15 -77.08
N THR A 264 -7.91 -22.57 -76.51
CA THR A 264 -8.10 -21.10 -76.38
C THR A 264 -8.33 -20.70 -74.92
N CYS A 265 -7.84 -19.52 -74.52
CA CYS A 265 -8.06 -19.01 -73.16
C CYS A 265 -9.50 -18.49 -73.01
N SER A 266 -10.32 -19.22 -72.27
CA SER A 266 -11.74 -18.91 -72.03
C SER A 266 -11.98 -18.51 -70.58
N LYS A 267 -12.90 -17.56 -70.35
CA LYS A 267 -13.23 -17.03 -69.02
C LYS A 267 -13.91 -18.11 -68.17
N CYS A 268 -13.49 -18.25 -66.91
CA CYS A 268 -14.10 -19.24 -66.03
C CYS A 268 -15.57 -18.90 -65.71
N PRO A 269 -16.52 -19.85 -65.79
CA PRO A 269 -17.90 -19.59 -65.41
C PRO A 269 -18.01 -19.32 -63.90
N ALA A 270 -19.07 -18.60 -63.49
CA ALA A 270 -19.37 -18.38 -62.08
C ALA A 270 -19.46 -19.74 -61.34
N GLY A 271 -18.92 -19.80 -60.12
CA GLY A 271 -18.72 -21.04 -59.39
C GLY A 271 -17.39 -21.76 -59.70
N SER A 272 -16.53 -21.22 -60.56
CA SER A 272 -15.21 -21.80 -60.83
C SER A 272 -14.12 -20.72 -60.90
N SER A 273 -12.86 -21.11 -60.66
CA SER A 273 -11.72 -20.19 -60.69
C SER A 273 -10.46 -20.80 -61.29
N SER A 274 -9.53 -19.93 -61.68
CA SER A 274 -8.16 -20.30 -62.07
C SER A 274 -7.13 -19.35 -61.43
N PRO A 275 -6.54 -19.73 -60.27
CA PRO A 275 -5.65 -18.86 -59.49
C PRO A 275 -4.35 -18.47 -60.22
N GLY A 276 -3.71 -19.45 -60.87
CA GLY A 276 -2.45 -19.23 -61.59
C GLY A 276 -2.62 -18.84 -63.05
N GLY A 277 -3.84 -18.95 -63.60
CA GLY A 277 -4.00 -19.01 -65.05
C GLY A 277 -3.38 -20.28 -65.67
N ASP A 278 -3.59 -20.47 -66.97
CA ASP A 278 -3.07 -21.59 -67.79
C ASP A 278 -3.34 -23.02 -67.27
N VAL A 279 -4.50 -23.23 -66.66
CA VAL A 279 -5.00 -24.57 -66.25
C VAL A 279 -5.84 -25.23 -67.35
N GLU A 280 -5.84 -26.56 -67.42
CA GLU A 280 -6.56 -27.39 -68.43
C GLU A 280 -8.09 -27.46 -68.15
N GLY A 281 -8.71 -26.30 -67.98
CA GLY A 281 -10.10 -26.14 -67.55
C GLY A 281 -10.22 -25.43 -66.20
N CYS A 282 -11.37 -24.81 -65.94
CA CYS A 282 -11.61 -24.06 -64.71
C CYS A 282 -11.88 -25.00 -63.53
N THR A 283 -11.28 -24.71 -62.38
CA THR A 283 -11.48 -25.50 -61.17
C THR A 283 -12.76 -25.05 -60.47
N ALA A 284 -13.70 -25.97 -60.26
CA ALA A 284 -14.91 -25.69 -59.50
C ALA A 284 -14.55 -25.25 -58.07
N CYS A 285 -15.29 -24.26 -57.54
CA CYS A 285 -15.14 -23.85 -56.15
C CYS A 285 -15.52 -25.00 -55.23
N ALA A 286 -14.63 -25.31 -54.29
CA ALA A 286 -14.86 -26.32 -53.27
C ALA A 286 -15.95 -25.84 -52.28
N GLU A 287 -16.61 -26.79 -51.61
CA GLU A 287 -17.58 -26.49 -50.55
C GLU A 287 -17.00 -25.52 -49.52
N GLY A 288 -17.79 -24.54 -49.09
CA GLY A 288 -17.38 -23.45 -48.21
C GLY A 288 -16.73 -22.26 -48.91
N THR A 289 -16.55 -22.33 -50.23
CA THR A 289 -16.13 -21.20 -51.07
C THR A 289 -17.14 -20.94 -52.19
N PHE A 290 -17.13 -19.72 -52.75
CA PHE A 290 -18.02 -19.32 -53.85
C PHE A 290 -17.31 -18.40 -54.84
N ALA A 291 -17.82 -18.33 -56.07
CA ALA A 291 -17.42 -17.34 -57.06
C ALA A 291 -18.68 -16.78 -57.74
N ASN A 292 -19.05 -15.55 -57.39
CA ASN A 292 -20.28 -14.91 -57.86
C ASN A 292 -20.21 -14.35 -59.29
N ALA A 293 -18.99 -14.19 -59.84
CA ALA A 293 -18.75 -13.60 -61.15
C ALA A 293 -18.04 -14.59 -62.09
N SER A 294 -18.27 -14.43 -63.39
CA SER A 294 -17.44 -15.10 -64.40
C SER A 294 -16.05 -14.49 -64.41
N GLY A 295 -15.03 -15.32 -64.59
CA GLY A 295 -13.60 -15.00 -64.62
C GLY A 295 -12.99 -14.69 -63.27
N SER A 296 -13.56 -15.24 -62.20
CA SER A 296 -12.95 -15.19 -60.89
C SER A 296 -11.59 -15.89 -60.92
N SER A 297 -10.54 -15.17 -60.54
CA SER A 297 -9.21 -15.74 -60.37
C SER A 297 -9.14 -16.64 -59.12
N SER A 298 -10.00 -16.44 -58.12
CA SER A 298 -10.04 -17.27 -56.91
C SER A 298 -11.46 -17.48 -56.42
N CYS A 299 -11.73 -18.63 -55.81
CA CYS A 299 -12.94 -18.84 -55.02
C CYS A 299 -12.82 -18.12 -53.68
N GLN A 300 -13.80 -17.30 -53.34
CA GLN A 300 -13.86 -16.56 -52.08
C GLN A 300 -14.45 -17.44 -50.98
N LEU A 301 -13.91 -17.37 -49.76
CA LEU A 301 -14.50 -18.04 -48.60
C LEU A 301 -15.87 -17.42 -48.28
N CYS A 302 -16.82 -18.25 -47.87
CA CYS A 302 -18.11 -17.75 -47.38
C CYS A 302 -17.90 -16.86 -46.14
N PRO A 303 -18.64 -15.75 -46.00
CA PRO A 303 -18.61 -14.91 -44.81
C PRO A 303 -18.96 -15.69 -43.54
N LEU A 304 -18.49 -15.23 -42.38
CA LEU A 304 -18.83 -15.82 -41.08
C LEU A 304 -20.36 -15.90 -40.92
N GLY A 305 -20.85 -17.05 -40.46
CA GLY A 305 -22.27 -17.38 -40.37
C GLY A 305 -22.86 -17.96 -41.66
N HIS A 306 -22.12 -18.06 -42.77
CA HIS A 306 -22.63 -18.57 -44.04
C HIS A 306 -21.85 -19.80 -44.55
N THR A 307 -22.49 -20.60 -45.41
CA THR A 307 -21.94 -21.81 -46.02
C THR A 307 -22.28 -21.90 -47.50
N SER A 308 -21.51 -22.67 -48.26
CA SER A 308 -21.87 -23.16 -49.58
C SER A 308 -21.77 -24.68 -49.62
N SER A 309 -22.91 -25.37 -49.79
CA SER A 309 -23.02 -26.83 -49.67
C SER A 309 -22.83 -27.58 -51.00
N SER A 310 -22.53 -26.87 -52.09
CA SER A 310 -22.35 -27.48 -53.41
C SER A 310 -21.01 -27.07 -54.03
N ALA A 311 -20.29 -28.04 -54.60
CA ALA A 311 -19.18 -27.75 -55.52
C ALA A 311 -19.71 -26.87 -56.66
N SER A 312 -19.01 -25.77 -56.96
CA SER A 312 -19.42 -24.71 -57.91
C SER A 312 -20.44 -23.67 -57.40
N ALA A 313 -20.47 -23.38 -56.11
CA ALA A 313 -21.38 -22.38 -55.57
C ALA A 313 -21.11 -20.95 -56.11
N THR A 314 -22.19 -20.25 -56.48
CA THR A 314 -22.16 -18.84 -56.91
C THR A 314 -22.54 -17.86 -55.80
N SER A 315 -23.08 -18.35 -54.68
CA SER A 315 -23.48 -17.57 -53.52
C SER A 315 -23.42 -18.40 -52.23
N CYS A 316 -23.35 -17.75 -51.06
CA CYS A 316 -23.38 -18.41 -49.76
C CYS A 316 -24.73 -18.24 -49.06
N SER A 317 -25.19 -19.29 -48.39
CA SER A 317 -26.44 -19.32 -47.61
C SER A 317 -26.14 -19.25 -46.11
N PRO A 318 -27.00 -18.61 -45.28
CA PRO A 318 -26.78 -18.56 -43.84
C PRO A 318 -26.83 -19.97 -43.22
N CYS A 319 -25.97 -20.23 -42.25
CA CYS A 319 -25.97 -21.46 -41.48
C CYS A 319 -27.28 -21.58 -40.67
N PRO A 320 -27.94 -22.75 -40.65
CA PRO A 320 -29.18 -22.93 -39.91
C PRO A 320 -28.95 -22.78 -38.38
N PRO A 321 -29.99 -22.43 -37.60
CA PRO A 321 -29.91 -22.41 -36.14
C PRO A 321 -29.34 -23.70 -35.55
N GLY A 322 -28.57 -23.56 -34.47
CA GLY A 322 -27.82 -24.66 -33.85
C GLY A 322 -26.52 -25.00 -34.59
N THR A 323 -26.18 -24.30 -35.66
CA THR A 323 -24.90 -24.45 -36.36
C THR A 323 -24.16 -23.11 -36.49
N THR A 324 -22.85 -23.17 -36.73
CA THR A 324 -22.00 -22.01 -36.98
C THR A 324 -21.01 -22.31 -38.10
N SER A 325 -20.53 -21.30 -38.81
CA SER A 325 -19.54 -21.51 -39.88
C SER A 325 -18.16 -21.84 -39.30
N SER A 326 -17.50 -22.91 -39.77
CA SER A 326 -16.07 -23.12 -39.55
C SER A 326 -15.24 -22.05 -40.28
N PRO A 327 -13.94 -21.94 -39.92
CA PRO A 327 -12.96 -21.20 -40.73
C PRO A 327 -12.87 -21.68 -42.19
N SER A 328 -13.35 -22.90 -42.48
CA SER A 328 -13.44 -23.49 -43.83
C SER A 328 -14.77 -23.23 -44.55
N GLY A 329 -15.66 -22.39 -44.00
CA GLY A 329 -16.92 -22.01 -44.65
C GLY A 329 -18.00 -23.10 -44.65
N ARG A 330 -17.92 -24.10 -43.76
CA ARG A 330 -18.93 -25.16 -43.61
C ARG A 330 -19.73 -24.95 -42.32
N CYS A 331 -21.01 -25.31 -42.27
CA CYS A 331 -21.76 -25.25 -41.03
C CYS A 331 -21.43 -26.43 -40.10
N LEU A 332 -20.82 -26.14 -38.96
CA LEU A 332 -20.56 -27.09 -37.88
C LEU A 332 -21.70 -27.02 -36.88
N SER A 333 -22.16 -28.18 -36.42
CA SER A 333 -23.16 -28.26 -35.36
C SER A 333 -22.55 -27.79 -34.05
N CYS A 334 -23.28 -26.98 -33.29
CA CYS A 334 -22.88 -26.67 -31.92
C CYS A 334 -22.75 -27.98 -31.14
N GLU A 335 -21.61 -28.15 -30.49
CA GLU A 335 -21.35 -29.29 -29.63
C GLU A 335 -22.30 -29.28 -28.43
N ARG A 336 -22.48 -30.45 -27.80
CA ARG A 336 -23.32 -30.56 -26.61
C ARG A 336 -22.87 -29.57 -25.54
N GLY A 337 -23.82 -28.98 -24.82
CA GLY A 337 -23.57 -27.90 -23.87
C GLY A 337 -23.52 -26.50 -24.49
N PHE A 338 -23.59 -26.36 -25.81
CA PHE A 338 -23.62 -25.08 -26.51
C PHE A 338 -24.84 -24.97 -27.44
N PHE A 339 -25.28 -23.74 -27.72
CA PHE A 339 -26.44 -23.46 -28.56
C PHE A 339 -26.23 -22.26 -29.49
N SER A 340 -27.02 -22.16 -30.57
CA SER A 340 -27.17 -20.92 -31.35
C SER A 340 -28.63 -20.75 -31.81
N THR A 341 -29.20 -19.57 -31.57
CA THR A 341 -30.64 -19.30 -31.75
C THR A 341 -30.99 -18.98 -33.19
N ASP A 342 -30.15 -18.19 -33.86
CA ASP A 342 -30.49 -17.53 -35.12
C ASP A 342 -29.73 -18.14 -36.31
N ALA A 343 -30.37 -18.12 -37.48
CA ALA A 343 -29.70 -18.48 -38.72
C ALA A 343 -28.61 -17.45 -39.04
N GLY A 344 -27.40 -17.91 -39.36
CA GLY A 344 -26.25 -17.03 -39.56
C GLY A 344 -25.44 -16.74 -38.29
N SER A 345 -25.72 -17.41 -37.18
CA SER A 345 -24.95 -17.25 -35.94
C SER A 345 -23.46 -17.50 -36.17
N THR A 346 -22.62 -16.56 -35.70
CA THR A 346 -21.16 -16.59 -35.89
C THR A 346 -20.42 -17.38 -34.82
N ALA A 347 -21.09 -17.73 -33.71
CA ALA A 347 -20.52 -18.52 -32.61
C ALA A 347 -21.57 -19.37 -31.89
N CYS A 348 -21.13 -20.47 -31.29
CA CYS A 348 -21.94 -21.31 -30.42
C CYS A 348 -21.75 -20.82 -29.00
N ASN A 349 -22.84 -20.41 -28.35
CA ASN A 349 -22.79 -19.88 -26.99
C ASN A 349 -22.90 -21.02 -25.98
N PRO A 350 -22.08 -21.05 -24.91
CA PRO A 350 -22.22 -22.05 -23.87
C PRO A 350 -23.56 -21.88 -23.15
N CYS A 351 -24.19 -23.00 -22.77
CA CYS A 351 -25.41 -22.94 -21.97
C CYS A 351 -25.12 -22.27 -20.62
N PRO A 352 -25.92 -21.28 -20.20
CA PRO A 352 -25.74 -20.64 -18.90
C PRO A 352 -25.95 -21.67 -17.77
N ALA A 353 -25.29 -21.43 -16.64
CA ALA A 353 -25.42 -22.29 -15.48
C ALA A 353 -26.91 -22.44 -15.05
N GLY A 354 -27.30 -23.64 -14.63
CA GLY A 354 -28.70 -24.00 -14.39
C GLY A 354 -29.46 -24.49 -15.63
N THR A 355 -28.86 -24.45 -16.81
CA THR A 355 -29.42 -25.02 -18.04
C THR A 355 -28.44 -26.01 -18.68
N PHE A 356 -28.93 -26.86 -19.59
CA PHE A 356 -28.11 -27.84 -20.28
C PHE A 356 -28.55 -28.04 -21.73
N ALA A 357 -27.65 -28.55 -22.57
CA ALA A 357 -27.94 -28.96 -23.94
C ALA A 357 -27.36 -30.35 -24.19
N SER A 358 -28.22 -31.37 -24.18
CA SER A 358 -27.80 -32.78 -24.32
C SER A 358 -27.59 -33.23 -25.77
N SER A 359 -28.13 -32.48 -26.73
CA SER A 359 -28.07 -32.81 -28.15
C SER A 359 -27.10 -31.90 -28.90
N PHE A 360 -26.45 -32.45 -29.92
CA PHE A 360 -25.74 -31.63 -30.91
C PHE A 360 -26.76 -30.75 -31.64
N ARG A 361 -26.34 -29.57 -32.08
CA ARG A 361 -27.18 -28.64 -32.86
C ARG A 361 -28.35 -28.02 -32.09
N SER A 362 -28.16 -27.82 -30.79
CA SER A 362 -29.16 -27.19 -29.92
C SER A 362 -29.41 -25.73 -30.30
N VAL A 363 -30.68 -25.34 -30.41
CA VAL A 363 -31.08 -23.95 -30.71
C VAL A 363 -31.39 -23.12 -29.46
N ALA A 364 -31.53 -23.79 -28.32
CA ALA A 364 -31.75 -23.20 -27.01
C ALA A 364 -31.28 -24.18 -25.92
N CYS A 365 -31.02 -23.67 -24.71
CA CYS A 365 -30.68 -24.49 -23.55
C CYS A 365 -31.94 -24.86 -22.76
N THR A 366 -31.99 -26.09 -22.27
CA THR A 366 -33.12 -26.59 -21.48
C THR A 366 -32.87 -26.33 -20.00
N PRO A 367 -33.86 -25.80 -19.26
CA PRO A 367 -33.85 -25.72 -17.80
C PRO A 367 -33.49 -27.03 -17.11
N CYS A 368 -32.63 -26.99 -16.08
CA CYS A 368 -32.42 -28.17 -15.24
C CYS A 368 -33.68 -28.49 -14.42
N PRO A 369 -34.12 -29.77 -14.37
CA PRO A 369 -35.25 -30.18 -13.56
C PRO A 369 -34.97 -30.00 -12.06
N PHE A 370 -36.04 -29.92 -11.25
CA PHE A 370 -35.96 -29.77 -9.80
C PHE A 370 -34.96 -30.75 -9.15
N ALA A 371 -34.18 -30.27 -8.18
CA ALA A 371 -33.13 -31.04 -7.49
C ALA A 371 -31.96 -31.51 -8.39
N SER A 372 -31.67 -30.78 -9.47
CA SER A 372 -30.47 -30.97 -10.28
C SER A 372 -29.80 -29.63 -10.60
N ILE A 373 -28.49 -29.66 -10.86
CA ILE A 373 -27.69 -28.47 -11.17
C ILE A 373 -26.87 -28.67 -12.43
N SER A 374 -26.44 -27.57 -13.03
CA SER A 374 -25.47 -27.59 -14.11
C SER A 374 -24.57 -26.36 -14.09
N ASN A 375 -23.31 -26.55 -14.49
CA ASN A 375 -22.37 -25.46 -14.69
C ASN A 375 -22.52 -24.89 -16.11
N ILE A 376 -21.83 -23.77 -16.39
CA ILE A 376 -21.78 -23.19 -17.75
C ILE A 376 -21.26 -24.25 -18.74
N GLY A 377 -21.95 -24.43 -19.87
CA GLY A 377 -21.58 -25.38 -20.91
C GLY A 377 -21.97 -26.84 -20.62
N ALA A 378 -22.89 -27.10 -19.69
CA ALA A 378 -23.23 -28.46 -19.30
C ALA A 378 -24.04 -29.24 -20.36
N VAL A 379 -23.67 -30.51 -20.53
CA VAL A 379 -24.34 -31.46 -21.42
C VAL A 379 -25.52 -32.18 -20.74
N LEU A 380 -25.50 -32.29 -19.42
CA LEU A 380 -26.55 -32.93 -18.62
C LEU A 380 -26.56 -32.29 -17.22
N CYS A 381 -27.73 -32.25 -16.59
CA CYS A 381 -27.83 -31.82 -15.19
C CYS A 381 -27.40 -32.94 -14.24
N SER A 382 -26.63 -32.56 -13.23
CA SER A 382 -26.20 -33.46 -12.16
C SER A 382 -27.24 -33.48 -11.04
N PRO A 383 -27.73 -34.66 -10.61
CA PRO A 383 -28.68 -34.75 -9.51
C PRO A 383 -28.01 -34.36 -8.20
N CYS A 384 -28.72 -33.60 -7.39
CA CYS A 384 -28.21 -33.07 -6.12
C CYS A 384 -28.18 -34.10 -4.97
N GLY A 385 -28.49 -35.37 -5.22
CA GLY A 385 -28.54 -36.41 -4.20
C GLY A 385 -29.57 -36.08 -3.09
N ASN A 386 -29.14 -36.07 -1.83
CA ASN A 386 -29.97 -35.71 -0.66
C ASN A 386 -30.18 -34.19 -0.50
N SER A 387 -29.85 -33.40 -1.51
CA SER A 387 -29.82 -31.94 -1.51
C SER A 387 -30.97 -31.40 -2.39
N SER A 388 -31.63 -30.30 -2.00
CA SER A 388 -32.73 -29.69 -2.78
C SER A 388 -32.30 -28.41 -3.47
N THR A 389 -32.87 -28.13 -4.65
CA THR A 389 -32.64 -26.92 -5.43
C THR A 389 -33.90 -26.49 -6.18
N ALA A 390 -34.03 -25.20 -6.52
CA ALA A 390 -35.06 -24.70 -7.43
C ALA A 390 -34.76 -25.06 -8.90
N PHE A 391 -35.74 -24.90 -9.81
CA PHE A 391 -35.48 -25.00 -11.26
C PHE A 391 -34.38 -23.99 -11.66
N ASN A 392 -33.45 -24.41 -12.51
CA ASN A 392 -32.29 -23.61 -12.97
C ASN A 392 -31.26 -23.24 -11.90
N ALA A 393 -31.17 -24.00 -10.81
CA ALA A 393 -30.13 -23.76 -9.81
C ALA A 393 -28.73 -24.13 -10.30
N THR A 394 -27.73 -23.38 -9.83
CA THR A 394 -26.32 -23.57 -10.17
C THR A 394 -25.54 -24.31 -9.08
N THR A 395 -26.13 -24.51 -7.89
CA THR A 395 -25.49 -25.15 -6.73
C THR A 395 -26.47 -26.02 -5.94
N CYS A 396 -26.05 -27.22 -5.52
CA CYS A 396 -26.85 -28.13 -4.70
C CYS A 396 -26.83 -27.71 -3.23
N VAL A 397 -28.00 -27.56 -2.61
CA VAL A 397 -28.11 -27.20 -1.19
C VAL A 397 -28.57 -28.40 -0.39
N ALA A 398 -27.73 -28.92 0.52
CA ALA A 398 -28.05 -30.12 1.30
C ALA A 398 -29.41 -29.98 2.01
N ARG A 399 -30.32 -30.95 1.89
CA ARG A 399 -31.54 -30.91 2.71
C ARG A 399 -31.14 -31.13 4.17
N PRO A 400 -31.63 -30.30 5.10
CA PRO A 400 -31.73 -30.71 6.49
C PRO A 400 -32.70 -31.90 6.57
N ARG A 401 -32.32 -32.99 7.25
CA ARG A 401 -33.27 -34.03 7.69
C ARG A 401 -34.18 -33.46 8.81
N PRO A 402 -35.37 -34.04 9.02
CA PRO A 402 -36.64 -33.32 9.10
C PRO A 402 -36.97 -32.77 10.49
N GLY A 403 -37.68 -31.64 10.50
CA GLY A 403 -38.34 -31.08 11.67
C GLY A 403 -39.40 -30.05 11.28
N PHE A 404 -40.56 -30.56 10.85
CA PHE A 404 -41.90 -29.93 10.73
C PHE A 404 -42.08 -28.57 10.04
N GLY A 405 -42.87 -28.60 8.95
CA GLY A 405 -43.51 -27.45 8.35
C GLY A 405 -43.81 -27.62 6.86
N HIS A 406 -44.53 -28.68 6.47
CA HIS A 406 -45.38 -28.58 5.28
C HIS A 406 -46.72 -28.02 5.75
N ASP A 407 -47.19 -27.04 4.99
CA ASP A 407 -48.44 -26.29 5.09
C ASP A 407 -48.35 -24.95 5.83
N ALA A 408 -48.84 -23.94 5.11
CA ALA A 408 -49.09 -22.55 5.49
C ALA A 408 -47.90 -21.58 5.46
N PHE A 409 -48.10 -20.51 4.68
CA PHE A 409 -47.47 -19.21 4.78
C PHE A 409 -47.09 -18.86 6.23
N ASP A 410 -45.80 -18.81 6.57
CA ASP A 410 -45.29 -17.95 7.64
C ASP A 410 -43.80 -17.66 7.42
N ALA A 411 -43.43 -16.40 7.63
CA ALA A 411 -42.19 -15.78 7.20
C ALA A 411 -40.92 -16.51 7.68
N VAL A 412 -39.95 -16.68 6.77
CA VAL A 412 -38.55 -16.89 7.16
C VAL A 412 -38.19 -15.76 8.12
N ALA A 413 -37.80 -16.09 9.35
CA ALA A 413 -37.41 -15.08 10.32
C ALA A 413 -36.19 -14.33 9.77
N ALA A 414 -36.45 -13.13 9.22
CA ALA A 414 -35.46 -12.20 8.74
C ALA A 414 -34.37 -12.00 9.80
N CYS A 415 -33.09 -12.05 9.41
CA CYS A 415 -32.03 -11.75 10.36
C CYS A 415 -32.26 -10.36 10.96
N PRO A 416 -32.33 -10.25 12.30
CA PRO A 416 -32.51 -8.96 12.94
C PRO A 416 -31.31 -8.06 12.60
N ARG A 417 -31.54 -6.75 12.64
CA ARG A 417 -30.46 -5.76 12.44
C ARG A 417 -29.28 -6.07 13.34
N GLY A 418 -28.08 -5.88 12.83
CA GLY A 418 -26.84 -6.24 13.53
C GLY A 418 -26.49 -7.72 13.42
N SER A 419 -27.23 -8.52 12.64
CA SER A 419 -26.88 -9.89 12.33
C SER A 419 -26.96 -10.16 10.84
N PHE A 420 -26.16 -11.10 10.36
CA PHE A 420 -26.12 -11.50 8.97
C PHE A 420 -26.26 -13.01 8.83
N ASN A 421 -26.78 -13.44 7.69
CA ASN A 421 -26.70 -14.83 7.29
C ASN A 421 -26.61 -14.90 5.76
N ASN A 422 -25.45 -15.34 5.27
CA ASN A 422 -25.25 -15.59 3.84
C ASN A 422 -25.77 -16.97 3.39
N GLY A 423 -26.52 -17.68 4.25
CA GLY A 423 -27.01 -19.04 4.05
C GLY A 423 -26.06 -20.13 4.53
N SER A 424 -24.87 -19.78 5.04
CA SER A 424 -23.89 -20.75 5.55
C SER A 424 -24.09 -21.10 7.03
N PHE A 425 -24.90 -20.31 7.76
CA PHE A 425 -25.11 -20.48 9.19
C PHE A 425 -26.53 -20.97 9.48
N ALA A 426 -26.66 -21.93 10.39
CA ALA A 426 -27.96 -22.48 10.81
C ALA A 426 -28.84 -21.42 11.52
N GLN A 427 -28.22 -20.36 12.04
CA GLN A 427 -28.86 -19.21 12.67
C GLN A 427 -28.10 -17.94 12.27
N CYS A 428 -28.77 -16.79 12.32
CA CYS A 428 -28.14 -15.50 12.04
C CYS A 428 -26.93 -15.28 12.95
N GLN A 429 -25.79 -14.92 12.34
CA GLN A 429 -24.58 -14.60 13.08
C GLN A 429 -24.58 -13.10 13.37
N PRO A 430 -24.24 -12.67 14.59
CA PRO A 430 -24.10 -11.25 14.86
C PRO A 430 -22.92 -10.67 14.08
N CYS A 431 -23.01 -9.41 13.66
CA CYS A 431 -21.91 -8.71 12.99
C CYS A 431 -20.67 -8.71 13.90
N PRO A 432 -19.49 -9.13 13.40
CA PRO A 432 -18.26 -9.03 14.18
C PRO A 432 -17.85 -7.56 14.42
N ASN A 433 -17.00 -7.32 15.41
CA ASN A 433 -16.39 -6.00 15.65
C ASN A 433 -15.74 -5.45 14.36
N GLY A 434 -15.72 -4.13 14.23
CA GLY A 434 -15.25 -3.46 13.02
C GLY A 434 -16.24 -3.48 11.85
N THR A 435 -17.36 -4.21 11.96
CA THR A 435 -18.44 -4.25 10.96
C THR A 435 -19.79 -3.89 11.58
N ALA A 436 -20.74 -3.42 10.76
CA ALA A 436 -22.10 -3.14 11.22
C ALA A 436 -23.12 -3.23 10.09
N SER A 437 -24.36 -3.64 10.40
CA SER A 437 -25.44 -3.65 9.41
C SER A 437 -26.80 -3.28 10.00
N ASN A 438 -27.43 -2.25 9.43
CA ASN A 438 -28.75 -1.77 9.83
C ASN A 438 -29.88 -2.37 8.98
N LEU A 439 -29.54 -3.30 8.08
CA LEU A 439 -30.50 -3.99 7.23
C LEU A 439 -31.08 -5.19 7.99
N SER A 440 -32.41 -5.30 7.98
CA SER A 440 -33.07 -6.59 8.25
C SER A 440 -32.81 -7.51 7.06
N GLU A 441 -32.46 -8.78 7.30
CA GLU A 441 -32.04 -9.75 6.26
C GLU A 441 -30.66 -9.49 5.64
N ALA A 442 -29.73 -8.89 6.39
CA ALA A 442 -28.37 -8.69 5.91
C ALA A 442 -27.71 -10.04 5.55
N THR A 443 -27.10 -10.12 4.36
CA THR A 443 -26.32 -11.30 3.95
C THR A 443 -24.84 -11.17 4.31
N ALA A 444 -24.39 -9.96 4.66
CA ALA A 444 -23.06 -9.66 5.17
C ALA A 444 -23.07 -8.37 6.01
N CYS A 445 -22.05 -8.18 6.84
CA CYS A 445 -21.82 -6.94 7.58
C CYS A 445 -20.67 -6.17 6.94
N PRO A 446 -20.90 -4.99 6.34
CA PRO A 446 -19.82 -4.17 5.78
C PRO A 446 -18.89 -3.64 6.87
N GLU A 447 -17.62 -3.46 6.52
CA GLU A 447 -16.61 -2.83 7.37
C GLU A 447 -16.93 -1.35 7.61
N CYS A 448 -16.63 -0.87 8.82
CA CYS A 448 -16.85 0.52 9.17
C CYS A 448 -15.90 1.44 8.37
N PRO A 449 -16.42 2.51 7.73
CA PRO A 449 -15.59 3.45 6.98
C PRO A 449 -14.71 4.31 7.89
N LEU A 450 -13.72 5.01 7.30
CA LEU A 450 -12.85 5.96 7.98
C LEU A 450 -13.64 6.95 8.86
N GLY A 451 -13.10 7.27 10.04
CA GLY A 451 -13.79 8.09 11.03
C GLY A 451 -14.87 7.39 11.85
N THR A 452 -15.20 6.11 11.56
CA THR A 452 -16.19 5.33 12.31
C THR A 452 -15.63 3.99 12.75
N PHE A 453 -16.19 3.41 13.82
CA PHE A 453 -15.77 2.13 14.40
C PHE A 453 -16.97 1.32 14.92
N SER A 454 -16.75 0.03 15.17
CA SER A 454 -17.73 -0.88 15.77
C SER A 454 -17.06 -1.71 16.87
N ASP A 455 -17.43 -1.47 18.13
CA ASP A 455 -16.72 -1.98 19.33
C ASP A 455 -17.43 -3.15 20.01
N HIS A 456 -18.54 -3.62 19.45
CA HIS A 456 -19.26 -4.78 19.98
C HIS A 456 -19.93 -5.61 18.89
N VAL A 457 -19.96 -6.91 19.15
CA VAL A 457 -20.62 -7.90 18.30
C VAL A 457 -22.12 -7.63 18.22
N GLY A 458 -22.66 -7.61 17.01
CA GLY A 458 -24.07 -7.38 16.76
C GLY A 458 -24.45 -5.92 16.49
N GLN A 459 -23.47 -5.05 16.27
CA GLN A 459 -23.73 -3.63 16.08
C GLN A 459 -24.48 -3.34 14.77
N THR A 460 -25.50 -2.49 14.84
CA THR A 460 -26.37 -2.17 13.70
C THR A 460 -25.82 -1.04 12.84
N THR A 461 -25.10 -0.08 13.44
CA THR A 461 -24.52 1.07 12.76
C THR A 461 -23.15 1.39 13.32
N CYS A 462 -22.17 1.71 12.47
CA CYS A 462 -20.87 2.18 12.91
C CYS A 462 -20.99 3.48 13.71
N THR A 463 -20.27 3.55 14.83
CA THR A 463 -20.23 4.72 15.71
C THR A 463 -19.20 5.70 15.19
N LEU A 464 -19.53 6.99 15.14
CA LEU A 464 -18.55 8.03 14.82
C LEU A 464 -17.49 8.13 15.92
N ALA A 465 -16.22 8.27 15.53
CA ALA A 465 -15.17 8.63 16.47
C ALA A 465 -15.59 9.90 17.23
N PRO A 466 -15.64 9.91 18.57
CA PRO A 466 -16.06 11.10 19.31
C PRO A 466 -15.06 12.25 19.13
N PRO A 467 -15.44 13.52 19.38
CA PRO A 467 -14.49 14.62 19.43
C PRO A 467 -13.30 14.28 20.33
N GLY A 468 -12.11 14.65 19.90
CA GLY A 468 -10.85 14.27 20.55
C GLY A 468 -10.32 12.90 20.12
N ALA A 469 -11.08 12.12 19.33
CA ALA A 469 -10.64 10.84 18.79
C ALA A 469 -10.65 10.82 17.26
N TRP A 470 -9.99 9.82 16.67
CA TRP A 470 -9.88 9.60 15.24
C TRP A 470 -9.84 8.12 14.86
N VAL A 471 -10.21 7.81 13.61
CA VAL A 471 -10.11 6.46 13.00
C VAL A 471 -9.52 6.56 11.60
N GLY A 472 -8.29 6.06 11.44
CA GLY A 472 -7.50 6.18 10.20
C GLY A 472 -7.55 5.01 9.22
N HIS A 473 -8.28 3.94 9.52
CA HIS A 473 -8.41 2.76 8.66
C HIS A 473 -9.85 2.21 8.67
N VAL A 474 -10.20 1.44 7.64
CA VAL A 474 -11.50 0.76 7.54
C VAL A 474 -11.55 -0.47 8.45
N GLY A 475 -12.74 -0.82 8.94
CA GLY A 475 -12.92 -1.99 9.80
C GLY A 475 -12.43 -1.81 11.24
N ALA A 476 -12.24 -0.56 11.70
CA ALA A 476 -11.72 -0.30 13.03
C ALA A 476 -12.69 -0.72 14.14
N GLU A 477 -12.15 -1.36 15.19
CA GLU A 477 -12.92 -1.80 16.36
C GLU A 477 -13.02 -0.74 17.46
N ILE A 478 -12.14 0.28 17.44
CA ILE A 478 -12.10 1.34 18.45
C ILE A 478 -11.66 2.68 17.84
N ALA A 479 -12.17 3.78 18.38
CA ALA A 479 -11.68 5.12 18.08
C ALA A 479 -10.49 5.49 18.96
N ARG A 480 -9.41 5.99 18.35
CA ARG A 480 -8.16 6.32 19.05
C ARG A 480 -8.12 7.77 19.46
N MET A 481 -7.63 8.07 20.65
CA MET A 481 -7.47 9.46 21.10
C MET A 481 -6.42 10.20 20.28
N CYS A 482 -6.64 11.49 20.04
CA CYS A 482 -5.66 12.33 19.39
C CYS A 482 -4.39 12.45 20.26
N PRO A 483 -3.20 12.23 19.69
CA PRO A 483 -1.96 12.38 20.44
C PRO A 483 -1.74 13.84 20.85
N PRO A 484 -0.94 14.10 21.90
CA PRO A 484 -0.64 15.46 22.35
C PRO A 484 -0.05 16.32 21.23
N GLY A 485 -0.34 17.62 21.27
CA GLY A 485 -0.02 18.54 20.18
C GLY A 485 -0.97 18.45 18.98
N THR A 486 -1.96 17.55 19.03
CA THR A 486 -3.04 17.45 18.04
C THR A 486 -4.40 17.42 18.70
N TYR A 487 -5.45 17.76 17.94
CA TYR A 487 -6.82 17.79 18.43
C TYR A 487 -7.82 17.34 17.34
N SER A 488 -9.03 17.01 17.76
CA SER A 488 -10.16 16.78 16.87
C SER A 488 -11.41 17.43 17.45
N ALA A 489 -11.92 18.48 16.79
CA ALA A 489 -13.07 19.24 17.29
C ALA A 489 -14.43 18.61 16.95
N VAL A 490 -14.47 17.71 15.97
CA VAL A 490 -15.72 17.14 15.43
C VAL A 490 -15.73 15.63 15.57
N ALA A 491 -16.94 15.06 15.69
CA ALA A 491 -17.11 13.62 15.61
C ALA A 491 -16.84 13.13 14.18
N GLY A 492 -16.33 11.90 14.04
CA GLY A 492 -16.07 11.28 12.73
C GLY A 492 -14.73 11.62 12.10
N ALA A 493 -13.77 12.13 12.87
CA ALA A 493 -12.47 12.51 12.32
C ALA A 493 -11.68 11.28 11.84
N ALA A 494 -11.20 11.35 10.59
CA ALA A 494 -10.32 10.32 10.03
C ALA A 494 -8.84 10.53 10.37
N ALA A 495 -8.49 11.69 10.95
CA ALA A 495 -7.15 12.05 11.42
C ALA A 495 -7.23 13.22 12.41
N CYS A 496 -6.19 13.39 13.24
CA CYS A 496 -6.08 14.54 14.15
C CYS A 496 -5.38 15.74 13.50
N VAL A 497 -5.77 16.94 13.92
CA VAL A 497 -5.25 18.21 13.42
C VAL A 497 -4.16 18.72 14.36
N ARG A 498 -3.00 19.12 13.84
CA ARG A 498 -1.93 19.72 14.66
C ARG A 498 -2.35 21.08 15.21
N CYS A 499 -1.96 21.37 16.45
CA CYS A 499 -2.20 22.67 17.04
C CYS A 499 -1.43 23.78 16.29
N PRO A 500 -2.05 24.94 16.04
CA PRO A 500 -1.36 26.08 15.45
C PRO A 500 -0.30 26.65 16.41
N ASN A 501 0.71 27.31 15.85
CA ASN A 501 1.81 27.92 16.61
C ASN A 501 1.29 28.84 17.73
N GLY A 502 1.83 28.68 18.95
CA GLY A 502 1.43 29.47 20.12
C GLY A 502 0.21 28.91 20.87
N SER A 503 -0.26 27.72 20.50
CA SER A 503 -1.30 26.97 21.22
C SER A 503 -0.83 25.54 21.52
N ILE A 504 -1.43 24.94 22.55
CA ILE A 504 -1.07 23.61 23.04
C ILE A 504 -2.31 22.72 23.20
N ALA A 505 -2.11 21.43 22.99
CA ALA A 505 -3.01 20.36 23.38
C ALA A 505 -2.20 19.38 24.23
N PRO A 506 -1.98 19.70 25.52
CA PRO A 506 -1.05 18.93 26.36
C PRO A 506 -1.61 17.55 26.73
N SER A 507 -2.93 17.35 26.61
CA SER A 507 -3.61 16.10 26.93
C SER A 507 -3.90 15.29 25.67
N MET A 508 -3.74 13.97 25.77
CA MET A 508 -4.36 13.01 24.84
C MET A 508 -5.86 13.26 24.75
N GLY A 509 -6.40 13.20 23.53
CA GLY A 509 -7.83 13.35 23.29
C GLY A 509 -8.32 14.80 23.26
N ALA A 510 -7.44 15.77 23.02
CA ALA A 510 -7.83 17.18 23.00
C ALA A 510 -8.91 17.45 21.94
N VAL A 511 -9.97 18.13 22.35
CA VAL A 511 -11.05 18.58 21.44
C VAL A 511 -10.79 19.97 20.84
N ALA A 512 -9.83 20.71 21.41
CA ALA A 512 -9.39 22.02 20.95
C ALA A 512 -7.99 22.32 21.48
N CYS A 513 -7.27 23.21 20.81
CA CYS A 513 -6.02 23.75 21.32
C CYS A 513 -6.30 24.92 22.27
N SER A 514 -5.53 25.00 23.36
CA SER A 514 -5.58 26.10 24.31
C SER A 514 -4.40 27.05 24.07
N GLY A 515 -4.62 28.35 24.21
CA GLY A 515 -3.52 29.32 24.22
C GLY A 515 -2.63 29.13 25.45
N ILE A 516 -1.38 29.58 25.36
CA ILE A 516 -0.45 29.57 26.51
C ILE A 516 -0.95 30.59 27.55
N PRO A 517 -1.17 30.18 28.82
CA PRO A 517 -1.59 31.11 29.86
C PRO A 517 -0.53 32.22 30.09
N PRO A 518 -0.94 33.45 30.43
CA PRO A 518 0.00 34.49 30.85
C PRO A 518 0.92 34.00 31.98
N GLY A 519 2.20 34.36 31.94
CA GLY A 519 3.21 33.91 32.90
C GLY A 519 3.78 32.52 32.66
N HIS A 520 3.38 31.84 31.58
CA HIS A 520 3.86 30.51 31.20
C HIS A 520 4.55 30.54 29.84
N VAL A 521 5.42 29.56 29.59
CA VAL A 521 6.14 29.38 28.31
C VAL A 521 6.01 27.93 27.84
N LEU A 522 6.23 27.71 26.54
CA LEU A 522 6.29 26.36 25.98
C LEU A 522 7.55 25.68 26.47
N GLN A 523 7.39 24.50 27.04
CA GLN A 523 8.49 23.60 27.35
C GLN A 523 8.18 22.23 26.76
N SER A 524 9.15 21.66 26.05
CA SER A 524 9.02 20.30 25.53
C SER A 524 9.27 19.31 26.67
N ALA A 525 8.23 18.55 26.99
CA ALA A 525 8.27 17.39 27.85
C ALA A 525 8.35 16.11 27.00
N GLN A 526 8.86 15.03 27.60
CA GLN A 526 8.90 13.72 26.96
C GLN A 526 8.03 12.76 27.76
N TRP A 527 6.96 12.30 27.14
CA TRP A 527 6.15 11.23 27.72
C TRP A 527 6.72 9.87 27.31
N PRO A 528 6.99 8.97 28.26
CA PRO A 528 7.38 7.60 27.98
C PRO A 528 6.39 6.94 27.01
N HIS A 529 6.94 6.33 25.98
CA HIS A 529 6.23 5.48 25.03
C HIS A 529 6.69 4.05 25.24
N ILE A 530 5.76 3.16 25.55
CA ILE A 530 6.05 1.78 25.90
C ILE A 530 5.23 0.84 25.04
N LEU A 531 5.78 -0.32 24.74
CA LEU A 531 5.11 -1.42 24.08
C LEU A 531 5.03 -2.58 25.07
N VAL A 532 3.82 -2.97 25.44
CA VAL A 532 3.57 -4.16 26.26
C VAL A 532 3.06 -5.27 25.35
N THR A 533 3.80 -6.36 25.23
CA THR A 533 3.40 -7.55 24.50
C THR A 533 2.92 -8.60 25.49
N ILE A 534 1.72 -9.13 25.26
CA ILE A 534 1.09 -10.17 26.08
C ILE A 534 0.99 -11.43 25.23
N PHE A 535 1.55 -12.54 25.70
CA PHE A 535 1.59 -13.82 25.00
C PHE A 535 0.28 -14.62 25.10
N HIS A 536 -0.86 -13.93 25.09
CA HIS A 536 -2.23 -14.46 25.02
C HIS A 536 -3.14 -13.43 24.33
N THR A 537 -4.28 -13.86 23.80
CA THR A 537 -5.33 -12.92 23.36
C THR A 537 -6.02 -12.31 24.56
N VAL A 538 -5.82 -11.01 24.79
CA VAL A 538 -6.46 -10.27 25.87
C VAL A 538 -7.30 -9.13 25.30
N ASP A 539 -8.46 -8.87 25.91
CA ASP A 539 -9.29 -7.73 25.53
C ASP A 539 -8.60 -6.42 25.95
N GLU A 540 -8.57 -5.47 25.02
CA GLU A 540 -8.04 -4.11 25.22
C GLU A 540 -8.63 -3.40 26.46
N ARG A 541 -9.89 -3.70 26.79
CA ARG A 541 -10.59 -3.16 27.97
C ARG A 541 -9.94 -3.59 29.28
N ILE A 542 -9.49 -4.84 29.36
CA ILE A 542 -8.83 -5.37 30.57
C ILE A 542 -7.47 -4.68 30.73
N VAL A 543 -6.74 -4.51 29.64
CA VAL A 543 -5.45 -3.79 29.63
C VAL A 543 -5.62 -2.33 30.07
N ASN A 544 -6.63 -1.63 29.55
CA ASN A 544 -6.95 -0.25 29.93
C ASN A 544 -7.34 -0.11 31.41
N GLU A 545 -7.95 -1.14 32.02
CA GLU A 545 -8.30 -1.14 33.44
C GLU A 545 -7.08 -1.44 34.34
N VAL A 546 -6.25 -2.40 33.92
CA VAL A 546 -5.15 -2.97 34.72
C VAL A 546 -3.88 -2.12 34.67
N ALA A 547 -3.52 -1.56 33.50
CA ALA A 547 -2.28 -0.82 33.34
C ALA A 547 -2.10 0.36 34.31
N PRO A 548 -3.09 1.23 34.55
CA PRO A 548 -2.96 2.32 35.53
C PRO A 548 -2.73 1.81 36.96
N GLN A 549 -3.36 0.68 37.32
CA GLN A 549 -3.23 0.09 38.66
C GLN A 549 -1.84 -0.52 38.87
N ALA A 550 -1.31 -1.19 37.84
CA ALA A 550 0.04 -1.75 37.88
C ALA A 550 1.11 -0.66 38.04
N PHE A 551 0.99 0.47 37.34
CA PHE A 551 1.90 1.62 37.52
C PHE A 551 1.84 2.20 38.94
N ALA A 552 0.64 2.31 39.51
CA ALA A 552 0.45 2.79 40.87
C ALA A 552 1.11 1.85 41.90
N LEU A 553 0.96 0.52 41.73
CA LEU A 553 1.59 -0.49 42.59
C LEU A 553 3.11 -0.52 42.45
N ALA A 554 3.64 -0.30 41.24
CA ALA A 554 5.07 -0.15 40.96
C ALA A 554 5.67 1.17 41.48
N ARG A 555 4.89 1.99 42.20
CA ARG A 555 5.29 3.30 42.75
C ARG A 555 5.73 4.32 41.69
N VAL A 556 5.33 4.13 40.44
CA VAL A 556 5.52 5.12 39.38
C VAL A 556 4.41 6.15 39.49
N GLN A 557 4.76 7.43 39.68
CA GLN A 557 3.79 8.54 39.69
C GLN A 557 3.31 8.85 38.26
N ALA A 558 2.58 7.90 37.66
CA ALA A 558 1.83 8.14 36.44
C ALA A 558 0.53 8.87 36.80
N THR A 559 0.28 10.03 36.19
CA THR A 559 -1.00 10.73 36.33
C THR A 559 -2.07 10.10 35.45
N LYS A 560 -1.67 9.57 34.27
CA LYS A 560 -2.57 8.89 33.34
C LYS A 560 -1.80 7.93 32.42
N VAL A 561 -2.45 6.83 32.03
CA VAL A 561 -1.93 5.89 31.03
C VAL A 561 -2.89 5.87 29.86
N HIS A 562 -2.36 6.03 28.66
CA HIS A 562 -3.14 6.11 27.44
C HIS A 562 -2.73 5.01 26.49
N LEU A 563 -3.69 4.23 26.04
CA LEU A 563 -3.44 3.25 25.00
C LEU A 563 -3.44 3.93 23.61
N VAL A 564 -2.34 3.77 22.90
CA VAL A 564 -2.06 4.36 21.57
C VAL A 564 -2.50 3.42 20.46
N ARG A 565 -2.19 2.13 20.62
CA ARG A 565 -2.47 1.09 19.63
C ARG A 565 -2.50 -0.28 20.29
N ALA A 566 -3.45 -1.12 19.89
CA ALA A 566 -3.42 -2.57 20.10
C ALA A 566 -3.32 -3.28 18.74
N PHE A 567 -2.59 -4.38 18.65
CA PHE A 567 -2.55 -5.20 17.45
C PHE A 567 -2.22 -6.67 17.73
N ASP A 568 -2.78 -7.54 16.90
CA ASP A 568 -2.47 -8.98 16.87
C ASP A 568 -1.19 -9.20 16.05
N ASN A 569 -0.15 -9.69 16.70
CA ASN A 569 1.17 -9.87 16.08
C ASN A 569 1.18 -10.90 14.95
N ARG A 570 0.19 -11.82 14.92
CA ARG A 570 0.05 -12.80 13.82
C ARG A 570 -0.45 -12.15 12.53
N ARG A 571 -1.42 -11.23 12.63
CA ARG A 571 -2.01 -10.57 11.46
C ARG A 571 -1.04 -9.57 10.82
N GLU A 572 -0.21 -8.91 11.63
CA GLU A 572 0.78 -7.95 11.14
C GLU A 572 2.11 -8.58 10.72
N SER A 573 2.24 -9.91 10.72
CA SER A 573 3.46 -10.64 10.32
C SER A 573 4.71 -10.23 11.10
N ARG A 574 4.54 -9.77 12.35
CA ARG A 574 5.63 -9.30 13.22
C ARG A 574 6.20 -10.38 14.15
N ASP A 575 5.58 -11.55 14.18
CA ASP A 575 6.05 -12.74 14.91
C ASP A 575 7.24 -13.41 14.20
N VAL A 576 8.42 -12.79 14.25
CA VAL A 576 9.68 -13.44 13.79
C VAL A 576 10.46 -14.03 14.97
N LEU A 577 10.19 -13.58 16.21
CA LEU A 577 11.08 -13.83 17.34
C LEU A 577 10.70 -15.02 18.24
N PHE A 578 9.44 -15.43 18.35
CA PHE A 578 9.05 -16.52 19.26
C PHE A 578 7.87 -17.33 18.69
N GLY A 579 8.07 -18.63 18.50
CA GLY A 579 7.17 -19.49 17.72
C GLY A 579 5.71 -19.55 18.22
N ALA A 580 4.79 -19.42 17.26
CA ALA A 580 3.40 -19.93 17.24
C ALA A 580 2.43 -19.65 18.42
N THR A 581 2.73 -18.78 19.39
CA THR A 581 1.74 -18.37 20.43
C THR A 581 0.87 -17.20 19.93
N GLN A 582 -0.42 -17.15 20.29
CA GLN A 582 -1.24 -15.95 20.02
C GLN A 582 -0.71 -14.83 20.91
N SER A 583 -0.21 -13.74 20.33
CA SER A 583 0.30 -12.60 21.11
C SER A 583 -0.32 -11.29 20.64
N MET A 584 -0.63 -10.43 21.62
CA MET A 584 -1.19 -9.10 21.41
C MET A 584 -0.23 -8.06 21.96
N SER A 585 0.03 -7.01 21.18
CA SER A 585 0.90 -5.91 21.58
C SER A 585 0.12 -4.63 21.76
N TYR A 586 0.44 -3.89 22.82
CA TYR A 586 -0.23 -2.67 23.27
C TYR A 586 0.79 -1.54 23.41
N GLU A 587 0.78 -0.58 22.49
CA GLU A 587 1.54 0.66 22.57
C GLU A 587 0.83 1.62 23.52
N MET A 588 1.52 2.12 24.54
CA MET A 588 0.95 3.03 25.53
C MET A 588 1.82 4.27 25.71
N ALA A 589 1.19 5.41 25.95
CA ALA A 589 1.82 6.64 26.40
C ALA A 589 1.52 6.85 27.89
N VAL A 590 2.56 7.10 28.68
CA VAL A 590 2.42 7.31 30.13
C VAL A 590 2.62 8.79 30.44
N GLU A 591 1.58 9.45 30.92
CA GLU A 591 1.65 10.81 31.42
C GLU A 591 2.29 10.80 32.80
N THR A 592 3.47 11.42 32.94
CA THR A 592 4.18 11.50 34.20
C THR A 592 5.00 12.78 34.32
N ALA A 593 5.21 13.25 35.55
CA ALA A 593 6.16 14.31 35.87
C ALA A 593 7.60 13.80 36.04
N VAL A 594 7.80 12.48 35.97
CA VAL A 594 9.06 11.78 36.23
C VAL A 594 9.81 11.52 34.92
N SER A 595 11.14 11.62 34.91
CA SER A 595 11.93 11.36 33.69
C SER A 595 11.78 9.91 33.20
N PRO A 596 11.89 9.64 31.89
CA PRO A 596 11.83 8.27 31.35
C PRO A 596 12.81 7.29 32.02
N LEU A 597 13.97 7.78 32.45
CA LEU A 597 15.00 6.98 33.14
C LEU A 597 14.54 6.49 34.53
N ALA A 598 13.74 7.27 35.26
CA ALA A 598 13.23 6.87 36.57
C ALA A 598 12.03 5.93 36.47
N ILE A 599 11.37 5.83 35.32
CA ILE A 599 10.44 4.73 35.05
C ILE A 599 11.21 3.41 34.88
N MET A 600 12.40 3.44 34.24
CA MET A 600 13.21 2.24 34.02
C MET A 600 13.55 1.47 35.30
N GLU A 601 13.76 2.18 36.41
CA GLU A 601 14.07 1.57 37.72
C GLU A 601 12.91 0.75 38.29
N HIS A 602 11.68 0.98 37.83
CA HIS A 602 10.45 0.34 38.33
C HIS A 602 9.74 -0.54 37.29
N LEU A 603 10.35 -0.79 36.13
CA LEU A 603 9.71 -1.55 35.04
C LEU A 603 9.50 -3.03 35.36
N LEU A 604 10.41 -3.63 36.13
CA LEU A 604 10.27 -5.03 36.53
C LEU A 604 9.10 -5.21 37.50
N ASP A 605 8.95 -4.28 38.44
CA ASP A 605 7.81 -4.26 39.38
C ASP A 605 6.50 -4.05 38.61
N PHE A 606 6.48 -3.15 37.63
CA PHE A 606 5.33 -2.95 36.75
C PHE A 606 4.90 -4.24 36.04
N LEU A 607 5.83 -4.98 35.43
CA LEU A 607 5.54 -6.25 34.76
C LEU A 607 4.96 -7.30 35.73
N ILE A 608 5.52 -7.40 36.94
CA ILE A 608 5.04 -8.32 37.97
C ILE A 608 3.59 -7.98 38.37
N TYR A 609 3.30 -6.70 38.60
CA TYR A 609 1.95 -6.27 38.97
C TYR A 609 0.96 -6.39 37.81
N MET A 610 1.40 -6.13 36.56
CA MET A 610 0.59 -6.39 35.37
C MET A 610 0.19 -7.86 35.30
N ASP A 611 1.13 -8.79 35.37
CA ASP A 611 0.83 -10.23 35.31
C ASP A 611 -0.09 -10.66 36.46
N MET A 612 0.16 -10.18 37.69
CA MET A 612 -0.68 -10.49 38.85
C MET A 612 -2.13 -10.01 38.67
N LEU A 613 -2.33 -8.76 38.25
CA LEU A 613 -3.66 -8.19 38.06
C LEU A 613 -4.39 -8.80 36.85
N MET A 614 -3.66 -9.19 35.81
CA MET A 614 -4.23 -9.89 34.66
C MET A 614 -4.71 -11.30 35.01
N VAL A 615 -3.98 -12.01 35.88
CA VAL A 615 -4.40 -13.31 36.42
C VAL A 615 -5.66 -13.15 37.29
N ASP A 616 -5.73 -12.10 38.13
CA ASP A 616 -6.92 -11.80 38.95
C ASP A 616 -8.18 -11.56 38.10
N LYS A 617 -8.00 -10.91 36.94
CA LYS A 617 -9.07 -10.70 35.94
C LYS A 617 -9.34 -11.92 35.05
N GLY A 618 -8.66 -13.04 35.28
CA GLY A 618 -8.82 -14.29 34.51
C GLY A 618 -8.34 -14.19 33.06
N ALA A 619 -7.53 -13.17 32.73
CA ALA A 619 -7.10 -12.86 31.36
C ALA A 619 -5.86 -13.65 30.91
N VAL A 620 -5.05 -14.14 31.85
CA VAL A 620 -3.77 -14.81 31.57
C VAL A 620 -3.59 -16.02 32.51
N LEU A 621 -3.06 -17.13 32.00
CA LEU A 621 -2.86 -18.39 32.75
C LEU A 621 -1.44 -18.57 33.34
N SER A 622 -0.50 -17.68 33.03
CA SER A 622 0.92 -17.77 33.41
C SER A 622 1.50 -16.41 33.83
N THR A 623 2.39 -16.41 34.84
CA THR A 623 2.98 -15.21 35.46
C THR A 623 4.26 -14.69 34.79
N ASN A 624 4.63 -15.22 33.61
CA ASN A 624 5.77 -14.76 32.80
C ASN A 624 5.32 -14.54 31.34
N ALA A 625 4.11 -14.02 31.16
CA ALA A 625 3.46 -13.95 29.85
C ALA A 625 3.47 -12.54 29.25
N THR A 626 4.14 -11.58 29.88
CA THR A 626 4.27 -10.22 29.38
C THR A 626 5.72 -9.83 29.09
N HIS A 627 5.91 -9.11 27.99
CA HIS A 627 7.19 -8.53 27.57
C HIS A 627 7.00 -7.01 27.40
N LEU A 628 8.01 -6.23 27.77
CA LEU A 628 7.98 -4.78 27.68
C LEU A 628 9.14 -4.28 26.83
N GLU A 629 8.85 -3.35 25.93
CA GLU A 629 9.83 -2.61 25.14
C GLU A 629 9.61 -1.10 25.29
N LEU A 630 10.70 -0.33 25.33
CA LEU A 630 10.66 1.13 25.36
C LEU A 630 10.77 1.66 23.92
N LEU A 631 9.79 2.46 23.52
CA LEU A 631 9.75 3.12 22.23
C LEU A 631 10.25 4.57 22.35
N GLU A 632 10.42 5.25 21.21
CA GLU A 632 10.78 6.66 21.21
C GLU A 632 9.73 7.49 21.97
N PRO A 633 10.14 8.33 22.95
CA PRO A 633 9.21 9.07 23.79
C PRO A 633 8.43 10.09 22.97
N PHE A 634 7.17 10.32 23.34
CA PHE A 634 6.36 11.37 22.72
C PHE A 634 6.87 12.73 23.15
N ALA A 635 7.25 13.56 22.18
CA ALA A 635 7.50 14.99 22.42
C ALA A 635 6.17 15.71 22.63
N VAL A 636 5.97 16.28 23.81
CA VAL A 636 4.75 16.99 24.19
C VAL A 636 5.09 18.40 24.63
N ASP A 637 4.52 19.40 23.98
CA ASP A 637 4.68 20.79 24.42
C ASP A 637 3.67 21.10 25.54
N VAL A 638 4.19 21.43 26.72
CA VAL A 638 3.40 21.82 27.89
C VAL A 638 3.64 23.27 28.28
N ALA A 639 2.65 23.91 28.90
CA ALA A 639 2.81 25.24 29.47
C ALA A 639 3.49 25.15 30.84
N ALA A 640 4.75 25.57 30.92
CA ALA A 640 5.51 25.62 32.16
C ALA A 640 5.44 27.03 32.79
N PRO A 641 5.14 27.16 34.10
CA PRO A 641 5.12 28.46 34.77
C PRO A 641 6.52 29.04 34.90
N CYS A 642 6.66 30.35 34.66
CA CYS A 642 7.93 31.03 34.88
C CYS A 642 8.30 31.09 36.36
N ALA A 643 9.57 30.77 36.67
CA ALA A 643 10.09 30.75 38.03
C ALA A 643 10.04 32.13 38.70
N PRO A 644 10.03 32.22 40.05
CA PRO A 644 10.03 33.51 40.73
C PRO A 644 11.24 34.34 40.32
N GLY A 645 11.05 35.65 40.13
CA GLY A 645 12.03 36.58 39.58
C GLY A 645 11.95 36.72 38.05
N THR A 646 11.18 35.89 37.37
CA THR A 646 10.94 35.97 35.91
C THR A 646 9.45 36.15 35.61
N TYR A 647 9.14 36.56 34.37
CA TYR A 647 7.78 36.69 33.86
C TYR A 647 7.71 36.27 32.38
N ALA A 648 6.50 35.94 31.90
CA ALA A 648 6.25 35.73 30.48
C ALA A 648 4.91 36.35 30.09
N ASN A 649 4.88 37.06 28.95
CA ASN A 649 3.66 37.62 28.39
C ASN A 649 3.72 37.55 26.87
N GLY A 650 3.32 36.41 26.31
CA GLY A 650 3.43 36.13 24.88
C GLY A 650 4.88 35.91 24.38
N SER A 651 5.84 35.73 25.30
CA SER A 651 7.24 35.44 24.99
C SER A 651 7.50 33.93 24.88
N VAL A 652 8.43 33.53 24.02
CA VAL A 652 8.83 32.12 23.83
C VAL A 652 9.69 31.58 24.98
N ALA A 653 10.21 32.46 25.84
CA ALA A 653 11.03 32.14 27.01
C ALA A 653 10.70 33.07 28.19
N CYS A 654 11.01 32.62 29.40
CA CYS A 654 10.84 33.42 30.61
C CYS A 654 11.87 34.55 30.64
N ILE A 655 11.40 35.77 30.89
CA ILE A 655 12.23 36.99 30.90
C ILE A 655 12.48 37.40 32.34
N ASP A 656 13.73 37.74 32.66
CA ASP A 656 14.08 38.26 33.98
C ASP A 656 13.32 39.56 34.28
N CYS A 657 12.76 39.68 35.49
CA CYS A 657 12.16 40.94 35.92
C CYS A 657 13.19 42.07 35.85
N PRO A 658 12.90 43.20 35.19
CA PRO A 658 13.85 44.30 35.08
C PRO A 658 14.21 44.86 36.46
N ALA A 659 15.40 45.45 36.57
CA ALA A 659 15.83 46.09 37.81
C ALA A 659 14.78 47.12 38.29
N GLY A 660 14.55 47.19 39.61
CA GLY A 660 13.47 47.99 40.21
C GLY A 660 12.12 47.27 40.33
N THR A 661 11.98 46.07 39.77
CA THR A 661 10.76 45.23 39.86
C THR A 661 11.08 43.85 40.43
N PHE A 662 10.06 43.11 40.88
CA PHE A 662 10.20 41.76 41.42
C PHE A 662 9.00 40.87 41.07
N SER A 663 9.21 39.56 41.14
CA SER A 663 8.17 38.52 41.02
C SER A 663 8.38 37.49 42.11
N GLY A 664 7.43 37.38 43.05
CA GLY A 664 7.52 36.49 44.20
C GLY A 664 6.80 35.15 44.04
N ARG A 665 6.05 34.97 42.95
CA ARG A 665 5.23 33.78 42.69
C ARG A 665 5.58 33.18 41.33
N GLU A 666 5.48 31.86 41.23
CA GLU A 666 5.57 31.16 39.94
C GLU A 666 4.40 31.55 39.03
N GLY A 667 4.64 31.52 37.71
CA GLY A 667 3.60 31.81 36.71
C GLY A 667 3.22 33.30 36.62
N THR A 668 4.12 34.20 37.01
CA THR A 668 3.82 35.64 37.01
C THR A 668 3.77 36.21 35.59
N ALA A 669 2.66 36.83 35.21
CA ALA A 669 2.47 37.43 33.88
C ALA A 669 3.19 38.78 33.69
N ALA A 670 3.44 39.52 34.78
CA ALA A 670 4.14 40.79 34.76
C ALA A 670 4.79 41.09 36.11
N CYS A 671 5.97 41.70 36.12
CA CYS A 671 6.69 42.02 37.34
C CYS A 671 6.08 43.20 38.11
N THR A 672 6.06 43.09 39.44
CA THR A 672 5.54 44.12 40.34
C THR A 672 6.64 45.12 40.68
N LYS A 673 6.31 46.42 40.71
CA LYS A 673 7.27 47.46 41.13
C LYS A 673 7.65 47.28 42.60
N CYS A 674 8.93 47.52 42.95
CA CYS A 674 9.33 47.48 44.34
C CYS A 674 8.59 48.54 45.18
N PRO A 675 8.05 48.18 46.35
CA PRO A 675 7.43 49.14 47.26
C PRO A 675 8.47 50.14 47.80
N LEU A 676 7.98 51.29 48.25
CA LEU A 676 8.80 52.37 48.82
C LEU A 676 9.78 51.86 49.89
N LYS A 677 10.98 52.45 49.95
CA LYS A 677 12.09 52.05 50.83
C LYS A 677 12.68 50.66 50.55
N THR A 678 12.31 50.03 49.43
CA THR A 678 12.91 48.77 48.99
C THR A 678 13.45 48.90 47.56
N ARG A 679 14.45 48.07 47.20
CA ARG A 679 15.10 48.09 45.89
C ARG A 679 15.32 46.70 45.32
N ALA A 680 15.41 46.62 43.99
CA ALA A 680 15.91 45.47 43.25
C ALA A 680 17.05 45.93 42.32
N ALA A 681 18.30 45.69 42.74
CA ALA A 681 19.47 46.26 42.08
C ALA A 681 19.91 45.55 40.80
N LYS A 682 19.47 44.30 40.60
CA LYS A 682 19.75 43.49 39.42
C LYS A 682 18.43 42.95 38.87
N PRO A 683 18.36 42.65 37.56
CA PRO A 683 17.27 41.88 37.00
C PRO A 683 17.10 40.52 37.71
N GLY A 684 15.91 39.92 37.63
CA GLY A 684 15.64 38.58 38.19
C GLY A 684 15.26 38.56 39.68
N ALA A 685 14.85 39.68 40.26
CA ALA A 685 14.62 39.76 41.70
C ALA A 685 13.36 39.00 42.16
N LYS A 686 13.52 38.02 43.05
CA LYS A 686 12.41 37.27 43.69
C LYS A 686 11.67 38.07 44.78
N LYS A 687 12.37 39.02 45.40
CA LYS A 687 11.86 39.93 46.44
C LYS A 687 12.70 41.21 46.47
N CYS A 688 12.08 42.33 46.83
CA CYS A 688 12.80 43.59 47.01
C CYS A 688 13.56 43.59 48.33
N ARG A 689 14.76 44.19 48.34
CA ARG A 689 15.60 44.32 49.54
C ARG A 689 15.36 45.69 50.18
N PRO A 690 15.18 45.77 51.51
CA PRO A 690 15.02 47.06 52.18
C PRO A 690 16.30 47.90 52.11
N CYS A 691 16.13 49.22 52.02
CA CYS A 691 17.23 50.17 52.15
C CYS A 691 17.69 50.26 53.62
N ARG A 692 18.98 50.52 53.83
CA ARG A 692 19.55 50.78 55.17
C ARG A 692 18.98 52.08 55.72
N ALA A 693 19.06 52.25 57.05
CA ALA A 693 18.70 53.51 57.70
C ALA A 693 19.43 54.71 57.03
N ASN A 694 18.72 55.83 56.86
CA ASN A 694 19.14 57.06 56.14
C ASN A 694 19.24 56.97 54.61
N TYR A 695 18.83 55.85 54.00
CA TYR A 695 18.71 55.75 52.55
C TYR A 695 17.25 55.56 52.11
N PHE A 696 16.87 56.17 50.99
CA PHE A 696 15.54 56.12 50.38
C PHE A 696 15.57 55.49 48.98
N ALA A 697 14.43 54.94 48.57
CA ALA A 697 14.19 54.39 47.24
C ALA A 697 12.72 54.64 46.87
N ASP A 698 12.50 55.23 45.69
CA ASP A 698 11.17 55.41 45.10
C ASP A 698 10.62 54.08 44.55
N ALA A 699 9.36 54.09 44.12
CA ALA A 699 8.80 52.94 43.40
C ALA A 699 9.53 52.81 42.05
N THR A 700 10.19 51.67 41.82
CA THR A 700 11.11 51.35 40.71
C THR A 700 12.60 51.63 40.91
N SER A 701 13.03 52.14 42.07
CA SER A 701 14.47 52.40 42.27
C SER A 701 15.32 51.13 42.22
N THR A 702 16.41 51.20 41.46
CA THR A 702 17.45 50.17 41.37
C THR A 702 18.53 50.32 42.44
N LYS A 703 18.63 51.51 43.07
CA LYS A 703 19.63 51.83 44.10
C LYS A 703 18.96 52.49 45.31
N CYS A 704 19.64 52.46 46.44
CA CYS A 704 19.19 53.24 47.59
C CYS A 704 19.97 54.55 47.53
N ILE A 705 19.26 55.66 47.51
CA ILE A 705 19.80 57.02 47.46
C ILE A 705 19.93 57.48 48.91
N GLU A 706 21.05 58.11 49.26
CA GLU A 706 21.23 58.68 50.60
C GLU A 706 20.26 59.86 50.78
N CYS A 707 19.52 59.92 51.89
CA CYS A 707 18.66 61.08 52.16
C CYS A 707 19.59 62.27 52.50
N ASP A 708 20.02 63.02 51.48
CA ASP A 708 20.75 64.28 51.66
C ASP A 708 19.80 65.35 52.20
N LEU A 709 20.22 66.02 53.28
CA LEU A 709 19.44 67.03 54.01
C LEU A 709 19.18 68.33 53.21
N VAL A 710 19.60 68.41 51.94
CA VAL A 710 19.69 69.68 51.19
C VAL A 710 18.67 69.81 50.06
N SER A 711 18.05 68.71 49.58
CA SER A 711 16.99 68.80 48.56
C SER A 711 15.64 68.40 49.15
N ILE A 712 14.90 69.40 49.64
CA ILE A 712 13.49 69.26 50.00
C ILE A 712 12.70 69.16 48.69
N ASP A 713 12.51 67.94 48.19
CA ASP A 713 11.43 67.67 47.25
C ASP A 713 10.30 66.98 48.00
N LEU A 714 9.09 67.48 47.80
CA LEU A 714 7.94 67.39 48.70
C LEU A 714 7.21 66.04 48.61
N SER A 715 7.95 64.93 48.61
CA SER A 715 7.39 63.59 48.79
C SER A 715 7.70 63.11 50.22
N LEU A 716 6.64 62.90 51.00
CA LEU A 716 6.58 62.69 52.45
C LEU A 716 7.31 61.43 53.02
N LEU A 717 8.44 61.01 52.44
CA LEU A 717 8.93 59.63 52.55
C LEU A 717 10.28 59.44 53.29
N CYS A 718 11.10 60.49 53.48
CA CYS A 718 12.25 60.49 54.41
C CYS A 718 11.83 61.00 55.82
N ALA A 719 10.73 60.50 56.40
CA ALA A 719 10.21 60.97 57.70
C ALA A 719 11.19 60.85 58.90
N GLY A 720 12.24 60.02 58.80
CA GLY A 720 13.26 59.93 59.85
C GLY A 720 14.16 61.17 59.96
N ALA A 721 14.38 61.89 58.86
CA ALA A 721 15.18 63.12 58.87
C ALA A 721 14.40 64.30 59.48
N VAL A 722 13.08 64.35 59.25
CA VAL A 722 12.19 65.39 59.79
C VAL A 722 12.08 65.27 61.32
N VAL A 723 12.05 64.05 61.87
CA VAL A 723 12.07 63.84 63.33
C VAL A 723 13.38 64.32 63.95
N ARG A 724 14.53 64.10 63.30
CA ARG A 724 15.82 64.65 63.77
C ARG A 724 15.87 66.16 63.69
N LEU A 725 15.30 66.78 62.65
CA LEU A 725 15.19 68.24 62.56
C LEU A 725 14.28 68.80 63.66
N LEU A 726 13.13 68.17 63.91
CA LEU A 726 12.23 68.55 65.01
C LEU A 726 12.88 68.39 66.39
N CYS A 727 13.67 67.33 66.61
CA CYS A 727 14.44 67.15 67.86
C CYS A 727 15.58 68.16 68.06
N PHE A 728 16.06 68.85 67.02
CA PHE A 728 17.05 69.93 67.14
C PHE A 728 16.39 71.32 67.18
N VAL A 729 15.28 71.51 66.47
CA VAL A 729 14.57 72.79 66.40
C VAL A 729 13.68 73.01 67.63
N LEU A 730 13.06 71.98 68.20
CA LEU A 730 12.24 72.10 69.42
C LEU A 730 13.03 72.54 70.65
N PRO A 731 14.25 72.02 70.95
CA PRO A 731 15.07 72.54 72.05
C PRO A 731 15.57 73.96 71.80
N LEU A 732 15.83 74.34 70.54
CA LEU A 732 16.28 75.68 70.18
C LEU A 732 15.13 76.70 70.31
N LEU A 733 13.92 76.35 69.90
CA LEU A 733 12.72 77.14 70.13
C LEU A 733 12.34 77.19 71.62
N TYR A 734 12.54 76.09 72.36
CA TYR A 734 12.37 76.08 73.82
C TYR A 734 13.40 76.99 74.49
N ALA A 735 14.67 76.99 74.05
CA ALA A 735 15.70 77.89 74.56
C ALA A 735 15.43 79.37 74.21
N VAL A 736 14.89 79.66 73.02
CA VAL A 736 14.47 81.02 72.63
C VAL A 736 13.24 81.45 73.43
N TRP A 737 12.27 80.55 73.65
CA TRP A 737 11.11 80.81 74.51
C TRP A 737 11.52 81.01 75.97
N TRP A 738 12.47 80.22 76.50
CA TRP A 738 13.02 80.38 77.84
C TRP A 738 13.80 81.70 77.96
N TYR A 739 14.57 82.09 76.94
CA TYR A 739 15.28 83.37 76.89
C TYR A 739 14.33 84.58 76.82
N MET A 740 13.25 84.48 76.05
CA MET A 740 12.18 85.49 75.98
C MET A 740 11.36 85.57 77.28
N ALA A 741 11.04 84.42 77.90
CA ALA A 741 10.31 84.34 79.16
C ALA A 741 11.14 84.81 80.36
N SER A 742 12.46 84.59 80.35
CA SER A 742 13.39 85.04 81.40
C SER A 742 13.60 86.56 81.42
N ARG A 743 13.31 87.26 80.32
CA ARG A 743 13.39 88.74 80.25
C ARG A 743 12.16 89.46 80.78
N HIS A 744 11.06 88.75 81.04
CA HIS A 744 9.81 89.37 81.50
C HIS A 744 9.56 89.24 83.01
N TRP A 745 10.51 88.69 83.78
CA TRP A 745 10.35 88.33 85.19
C TRP A 745 11.20 89.19 86.15
N LEU A 746 11.37 90.49 85.87
CA LEU A 746 12.08 91.46 86.73
C LEU A 746 11.25 92.67 87.19
N HIS A 747 9.95 92.73 86.88
CA HIS A 747 9.03 93.66 87.54
C HIS A 747 7.73 92.92 87.88
N GLY A 748 7.52 92.73 89.19
CA GLY A 748 6.28 92.20 89.73
C GLY A 748 5.11 93.15 89.48
N ASP A 749 3.92 92.61 89.24
CA ASP A 749 2.96 92.40 90.33
C ASP A 749 1.77 91.53 89.83
N PRO A 750 0.97 90.96 90.76
CA PRO A 750 0.25 89.71 90.57
C PRO A 750 -1.23 89.92 90.26
N LEU A 751 -1.90 88.90 89.71
CA LEU A 751 -3.09 88.26 90.29
C LEU A 751 -3.79 87.33 89.28
N ALA A 752 -4.26 86.21 89.85
CA ALA A 752 -5.29 85.28 89.38
C ALA A 752 -4.92 84.21 88.33
N ALA A 753 -4.64 83.02 88.87
CA ALA A 753 -4.65 81.71 88.22
C ALA A 753 -6.09 81.11 88.19
N PRO A 754 -6.32 79.83 87.80
CA PRO A 754 -6.95 79.40 86.53
C PRO A 754 -8.23 78.56 86.82
N PRO A 755 -8.82 77.72 85.92
CA PRO A 755 -8.17 76.51 85.38
C PRO A 755 -8.48 76.16 83.90
N LEU A 756 -7.50 75.47 83.31
CA LEU A 756 -7.64 74.59 82.15
C LEU A 756 -8.18 73.24 82.65
N MET A 757 -9.30 72.79 82.11
CA MET A 757 -9.63 71.41 81.73
C MET A 757 -11.14 71.33 81.54
N ASP A 758 -11.58 71.16 80.29
CA ASP A 758 -12.62 70.16 79.96
C ASP A 758 -13.04 70.22 78.49
N SER A 759 -13.56 69.07 78.06
CA SER A 759 -14.34 68.84 76.84
C SER A 759 -13.60 68.57 75.54
N PHE A 760 -13.34 67.27 75.34
CA PHE A 760 -14.16 66.46 74.44
C PHE A 760 -15.29 67.23 73.73
N ARG A 761 -15.33 67.21 72.40
CA ARG A 761 -16.46 66.67 71.61
C ARG A 761 -16.48 67.23 70.19
N ASN A 762 -16.69 66.28 69.27
CA ASN A 762 -17.64 66.38 68.16
C ASN A 762 -17.29 67.38 67.04
N ASN A 763 -17.66 67.17 65.77
CA ASN A 763 -18.44 66.14 65.12
C ASN A 763 -18.27 66.34 63.61
N GLY A 764 -18.47 65.28 62.85
CA GLY A 764 -18.85 65.34 61.44
C GLY A 764 -18.27 64.17 60.66
N GLY A 765 -19.01 63.11 60.32
CA GLY A 765 -20.44 62.88 60.48
C GLY A 765 -20.83 61.44 60.11
N HIS A 766 -21.93 61.01 60.72
CA HIS A 766 -23.05 60.23 60.16
C HIS A 766 -22.77 59.36 58.91
N THR A 767 -22.64 58.02 59.08
CA THR A 767 -23.67 56.94 58.99
C THR A 767 -24.05 56.59 57.53
N VAL A 768 -24.16 55.32 57.09
CA VAL A 768 -25.17 54.32 57.48
C VAL A 768 -24.81 52.91 56.90
N ASN A 769 -25.00 51.87 57.72
CA ASN A 769 -25.30 50.41 57.50
C ASN A 769 -24.38 49.56 56.58
N THR A 770 -24.00 48.31 56.91
CA THR A 770 -24.81 47.17 57.38
C THR A 770 -24.03 46.14 58.22
N ARG A 771 -24.80 45.35 58.98
CA ARG A 771 -24.47 44.28 59.95
C ARG A 771 -23.90 42.96 59.34
N PRO A 772 -23.47 41.98 60.17
CA PRO A 772 -22.30 41.11 59.95
C PRO A 772 -22.63 39.61 59.79
N PHE A 773 -21.62 38.80 59.42
CA PHE A 773 -21.48 37.36 59.73
C PHE A 773 -19.96 36.98 59.72
N PRO A 774 -19.51 35.86 60.33
CA PRO A 774 -18.53 35.80 61.43
C PRO A 774 -17.17 35.19 61.01
N PRO A 775 -16.19 35.06 61.92
CA PRO A 775 -14.83 34.62 61.59
C PRO A 775 -14.70 33.08 61.57
N PRO A 776 -13.53 32.56 61.15
CA PRO A 776 -12.67 32.03 62.21
C PRO A 776 -11.17 32.32 62.02
N GLU A 777 -10.55 32.72 63.12
CA GLU A 777 -9.12 32.56 63.34
C GLU A 777 -8.80 31.14 63.82
N ARG A 778 -7.71 30.61 63.24
CA ARG A 778 -6.65 29.81 63.85
C ARG A 778 -6.90 29.14 65.21
N ILE A 779 -6.69 27.83 65.22
CA ILE A 779 -6.11 27.12 66.36
C ILE A 779 -4.78 26.52 65.89
N LEU A 780 -3.74 26.77 66.68
CA LEU A 780 -2.39 26.19 66.63
C LEU A 780 -2.30 25.08 67.71
N PRO A 781 -1.21 24.31 67.74
CA PRO A 781 -1.16 22.85 67.59
C PRO A 781 -1.24 22.07 68.92
N SER A 782 -1.42 20.75 68.82
CA SER A 782 -0.97 19.80 69.84
C SER A 782 -0.70 18.43 69.22
N GLU A 783 0.55 17.99 69.28
CA GLU A 783 0.91 16.57 69.25
C GLU A 783 0.80 15.98 70.68
N ILE A 784 0.72 14.64 70.70
CA ILE A 784 1.21 13.67 71.71
C ILE A 784 0.16 12.93 72.56
N ALA A 785 0.19 11.59 72.38
CA ALA A 785 -0.31 10.46 73.21
C ALA A 785 -1.84 10.33 73.38
N MET A 786 -2.48 9.20 73.11
CA MET A 786 -2.11 7.77 73.12
C MET A 786 -2.59 7.03 71.88
#